data_AF-A0A366DEA7-F1
#
_entry.id   AF-A0A366DEA7-F1
#
_cell.length_a   1.000
_cell.length_b   1.000
_cell.length_c   1.000
_cell.angle_alpha   90.00
_cell.angle_beta   90.00
_cell.angle_gamma   90.00
#
_symmetry.space_group_name_H-M   'P 1'
#
loop_
_entity.id
_entity.type
_entity.pdbx_description
1 polymer ?
#
loop_
_entity_poly.entity_id
_entity_poly.type
_entity_poly.pdbx_seq_one_letter_code
_entity_poly.pdbx_strand_id
1 'polypeptide(L)'
;MRVWSVAGSGWIAMRGCLWSFGGSCPDECHRVVRSGVDVSGGGGVGEEERAVLDARLLPAALSCWGVTIAVLVGGWWYGVVLAVVLGGAVGVSVSLGHRCFRGTPRWGGVAVTVVAAMALGTGFAVAAAWREHSAATHPLRDEMGKSVSVVVTPTNDPKPLGDSGFGGERRWLVKAALHHFRTGAQTVTAGGSVVVLASGADWDRIAPGQRVKFRARVDYPWNRDLTVATLRSHGAPERMGSPPWWQRGASAVRSDFETASVAALPADQAGMVRALVVGDTSGISDSVRTDFEASGLQHLTAVSGANFTILLAVVLFGVRRVALGPRATAIIAAGALLMFVVVARPDPSVLRAAAMGSITLLALASGRRRQALPALCAAVIGLLLLWPALAVSAGFALSVLATGALILIAPGWADWLRARGWWRLPAEIVAVSAAAFLVTIPIVIVIAGRVSVVAILANVLVTPVVAPITVIGALGAVCSCLWMPLAVLALRCASPPLWWLLEVAERTASLPGATVSVPGGVPGGLVAGVIVLAVIPALRNSRFRRLTATLLALYATLLIPLHLWQTGMPRLSGTPPPFGPGTHVPIAVDTSARSASHAARSASGVRVGDLSSGCVRVPTYGPGPPWHPTDRMRTSPACPLGGRRA
;
A
#
# COMPACT_ATOMS: atom_id res chain seq x y z
N MET A 1 7.19 -15.79 21.30
CA MET A 1 8.05 -16.29 20.18
C MET A 1 7.68 -17.72 19.75
N ARG A 2 6.39 -18.13 19.75
CA ARG A 2 5.95 -19.41 19.13
C ARG A 2 5.58 -19.26 17.64
N VAL A 3 5.27 -18.04 17.17
CA VAL A 3 4.91 -17.75 15.77
C VAL A 3 6.14 -17.45 14.88
N TRP A 4 7.20 -16.88 15.44
CA TRP A 4 8.40 -16.47 14.67
C TRP A 4 9.44 -17.59 14.46
N SER A 5 9.23 -18.78 15.04
CA SER A 5 10.11 -19.94 14.86
C SER A 5 9.82 -20.70 13.55
N VAL A 6 8.69 -20.44 12.91
CA VAL A 6 8.15 -21.36 11.89
C VAL A 6 8.69 -21.13 10.48
N ALA A 7 9.17 -19.92 10.15
CA ALA A 7 9.74 -19.65 8.83
C ALA A 7 11.09 -20.36 8.58
N GLY A 8 11.83 -20.73 9.63
CA GLY A 8 13.11 -21.46 9.50
C GLY A 8 13.04 -22.94 9.89
N SER A 9 12.15 -23.33 10.81
CA SER A 9 12.22 -24.65 11.44
C SER A 9 11.36 -25.72 10.74
N GLY A 10 10.29 -25.31 10.05
CA GLY A 10 9.36 -26.25 9.39
C GLY A 10 9.95 -26.95 8.16
N TRP A 11 10.85 -26.28 7.43
CA TRP A 11 11.52 -26.85 6.25
C TRP A 11 12.68 -27.78 6.60
N ILE A 12 13.30 -27.60 7.78
CA ILE A 12 14.50 -28.35 8.17
C ILE A 12 14.13 -29.71 8.79
N ALA A 13 13.00 -29.79 9.52
CA ALA A 13 12.54 -31.06 10.09
C ALA A 13 12.13 -32.10 9.01
N MET A 14 11.75 -31.65 7.80
CA MET A 14 11.32 -32.54 6.72
C MET A 14 12.50 -33.14 5.93
N ARG A 15 13.71 -32.55 6.00
CA ARG A 15 14.93 -33.14 5.43
C ARG A 15 15.63 -34.14 6.35
N GLY A 16 15.31 -34.16 7.65
CA GLY A 16 15.88 -35.11 8.61
C GLY A 16 15.28 -36.52 8.55
N CYS A 17 14.07 -36.68 7.98
CA CYS A 17 13.39 -37.98 7.93
C CYS A 17 13.47 -38.72 6.58
N LEU A 18 14.07 -38.12 5.54
CA LEU A 18 14.14 -38.75 4.21
C LEU A 18 15.52 -39.34 3.85
N TRP A 19 16.50 -39.25 4.75
CA TRP A 19 17.85 -39.81 4.58
C TRP A 19 18.26 -40.57 5.85
N SER A 20 17.65 -41.74 6.08
CA SER A 20 18.22 -42.77 6.97
C SER A 20 17.52 -44.11 6.71
N PHE A 21 17.74 -44.67 5.53
CA PHE A 21 17.62 -46.11 5.34
C PHE A 21 18.95 -46.74 5.78
N GLY A 22 18.90 -47.58 6.82
CA GLY A 22 19.94 -48.55 7.14
C GLY A 22 20.82 -48.25 8.35
N GLY A 23 20.72 -49.11 9.38
CA GLY A 23 21.85 -49.41 10.27
C GLY A 23 21.72 -49.04 11.75
N SER A 24 21.22 -50.00 12.54
CA SER A 24 21.71 -50.39 13.88
C SER A 24 21.89 -49.35 15.00
N CYS A 25 21.04 -49.50 16.04
CA CYS A 25 21.16 -48.91 17.38
C CYS A 25 22.31 -49.58 18.18
N PRO A 26 23.04 -48.83 19.04
CA PRO A 26 23.06 -49.22 20.47
C PRO A 26 23.12 -48.07 21.51
N ASP A 27 22.26 -48.17 22.53
CA ASP A 27 22.48 -48.06 24.00
C ASP A 27 23.20 -46.88 24.70
N GLU A 28 23.17 -45.65 24.17
CA GLU A 28 23.65 -44.47 24.92
C GLU A 28 22.58 -43.41 25.24
N CYS A 29 21.30 -43.77 25.16
CA CYS A 29 20.17 -42.85 25.34
C CYS A 29 19.58 -42.82 26.78
N HIS A 30 20.11 -43.60 27.73
CA HIS A 30 19.47 -43.81 29.04
C HIS A 30 20.12 -43.10 30.24
N ARG A 31 21.18 -42.29 30.08
CA ARG A 31 21.96 -41.78 31.23
C ARG A 31 21.92 -40.27 31.49
N VAL A 32 21.20 -39.46 30.70
CA VAL A 32 21.08 -38.00 30.95
C VAL A 32 19.75 -37.62 31.64
N VAL A 33 18.91 -38.60 31.98
CA VAL A 33 17.58 -38.40 32.59
C VAL A 33 17.58 -38.48 34.13
N ARG A 34 18.71 -38.71 34.80
CA ARG A 34 18.77 -38.80 36.27
C ARG A 34 20.07 -38.23 36.86
N SER A 35 20.11 -36.91 37.10
CA SER A 35 20.85 -36.34 38.24
C SER A 35 20.67 -34.82 38.31
N GLY A 36 19.97 -34.33 39.33
CA GLY A 36 20.03 -32.93 39.74
C GLY A 36 18.68 -32.23 39.87
N VAL A 37 17.94 -32.54 40.94
CA VAL A 37 17.60 -31.62 42.05
C VAL A 37 16.32 -32.12 42.72
N ASP A 38 16.50 -32.73 43.89
CA ASP A 38 15.48 -32.87 44.92
C ASP A 38 15.09 -31.49 45.44
N VAL A 39 13.80 -31.15 45.38
CA VAL A 39 13.13 -30.30 46.38
C VAL A 39 11.70 -30.84 46.56
N SER A 40 11.52 -31.56 47.66
CA SER A 40 10.22 -31.88 48.27
C SER A 40 9.65 -30.62 48.91
N GLY A 41 8.42 -30.23 48.55
CA GLY A 41 7.68 -29.15 49.20
C GLY A 41 6.48 -28.70 48.37
N GLY A 42 5.27 -28.99 48.86
CA GLY A 42 4.04 -28.98 48.07
C GLY A 42 3.38 -27.63 47.78
N GLY A 43 2.34 -27.71 46.94
CA GLY A 43 1.28 -26.72 46.81
C GLY A 43 1.51 -25.63 45.78
N GLY A 44 0.86 -25.74 44.61
CA GLY A 44 0.73 -24.63 43.68
C GLY A 44 0.56 -25.08 42.24
N VAL A 45 -0.69 -25.15 41.80
CA VAL A 45 -1.08 -25.18 40.39
C VAL A 45 -0.36 -24.02 39.70
N GLY A 46 0.59 -24.32 38.81
CA GLY A 46 1.26 -23.31 37.99
C GLY A 46 0.25 -22.70 37.04
N GLU A 47 -0.32 -21.56 37.45
CA GLU A 47 -0.99 -20.63 36.54
C GLU A 47 -0.03 -20.32 35.40
N GLU A 48 -0.38 -20.73 34.18
CA GLU A 48 0.17 -20.15 32.96
C GLU A 48 -0.04 -18.63 33.06
N GLU A 49 1.01 -17.92 33.48
CA GLU A 49 1.04 -16.47 33.62
C GLU A 49 0.66 -15.85 32.26
N ARG A 50 -0.63 -15.51 32.11
CA ARG A 50 -1.19 -14.85 30.94
C ARG A 50 -0.29 -13.64 30.65
N ALA A 51 0.47 -13.70 29.57
CA ALA A 51 1.41 -12.66 29.21
C ALA A 51 0.69 -11.29 29.16
N VAL A 52 0.85 -10.48 30.20
CA VAL A 52 0.22 -9.17 30.29
C VAL A 52 0.85 -8.28 29.23
N LEU A 53 0.07 -7.89 28.22
CA LEU A 53 0.47 -6.92 27.21
C LEU A 53 0.64 -5.56 27.87
N ASP A 54 1.83 -4.97 27.79
CA ASP A 54 2.07 -3.60 28.25
C ASP A 54 1.46 -2.60 27.26
N ALA A 55 0.27 -2.10 27.59
CA ALA A 55 -0.49 -1.14 26.78
C ALA A 55 -0.30 0.32 27.21
N ARG A 56 0.66 0.62 28.10
CA ARG A 56 0.83 1.97 28.68
C ARG A 56 1.16 3.06 27.66
N LEU A 57 1.83 2.70 26.56
CA LEU A 57 2.20 3.62 25.46
C LEU A 57 1.08 3.80 24.43
N LEU A 58 0.03 2.97 24.45
CA LEU A 58 -1.04 3.02 23.47
C LEU A 58 -1.84 4.34 23.52
N PRO A 59 -2.26 4.86 24.68
CA PRO A 59 -2.95 6.14 24.76
C PRO A 59 -2.11 7.30 24.21
N ALA A 60 -0.80 7.28 24.45
CA ALA A 60 0.12 8.30 23.95
C ALA A 60 0.21 8.27 22.42
N ALA A 61 0.38 7.08 21.83
CA ALA A 61 0.44 6.93 20.36
C ALA A 61 -0.88 7.35 19.69
N LEU A 62 -2.02 6.96 20.24
CA LEU A 62 -3.34 7.35 19.74
C LEU A 62 -3.57 8.86 19.86
N SER A 63 -3.18 9.46 20.99
CA SER A 63 -3.25 10.91 21.20
C SER A 63 -2.39 11.65 20.19
N CYS A 64 -1.11 11.30 20.04
CA CYS A 64 -0.20 11.94 19.10
C CYS A 64 -0.72 11.83 17.65
N TRP A 65 -1.22 10.66 17.26
CA TRP A 65 -1.73 10.45 15.91
C TRP A 65 -3.04 11.22 15.66
N GLY A 66 -4.01 11.13 16.57
CA GLY A 66 -5.29 11.82 16.46
C GLY A 66 -5.15 13.34 16.45
N VAL A 67 -4.29 13.89 17.33
CA VAL A 67 -3.93 15.32 17.35
C VAL A 67 -3.34 15.73 16.01
N THR A 68 -2.36 15.00 15.50
CA THR A 68 -1.69 15.34 14.23
C THR A 68 -2.69 15.35 13.07
N ILE A 69 -3.60 14.38 12.99
CA ILE A 69 -4.68 14.37 11.99
C ILE A 69 -5.58 15.60 12.15
N ALA A 70 -6.02 15.90 13.37
CA ALA A 70 -6.91 17.03 13.64
C ALA A 70 -6.29 18.36 13.20
N VAL A 71 -4.99 18.56 13.45
CA VAL A 71 -4.29 19.78 13.02
C VAL A 71 -4.13 19.84 11.50
N LEU A 72 -3.77 18.74 10.84
CA LEU A 72 -3.58 18.74 9.37
C LEU A 72 -4.90 18.94 8.61
N VAL A 73 -6.01 18.40 9.13
CA VAL A 73 -7.33 18.54 8.50
C VAL A 73 -7.98 19.89 8.85
N GLY A 74 -7.88 20.33 10.11
CA GLY A 74 -8.48 21.58 10.59
C GLY A 74 -7.65 22.84 10.29
N GLY A 75 -6.35 22.69 10.09
CA GLY A 75 -5.41 23.80 9.95
C GLY A 75 -4.74 24.21 11.27
N TRP A 76 -3.78 25.14 11.19
CA TRP A 76 -2.91 25.51 12.30
C TRP A 76 -3.65 26.06 13.54
N TRP A 77 -4.76 26.79 13.35
CA TRP A 77 -5.54 27.33 14.45
C TRP A 77 -6.13 26.24 15.36
N TYR A 78 -6.63 25.15 14.77
CA TYR A 78 -7.11 24.00 15.54
C TYR A 78 -5.99 23.38 16.38
N GLY A 79 -4.76 23.36 15.87
CA GLY A 79 -3.61 22.88 16.63
C GLY A 79 -3.26 23.76 17.83
N VAL A 80 -3.36 25.08 17.71
CA VAL A 80 -3.16 26.00 18.84
C VAL A 80 -4.23 25.78 19.91
N VAL A 81 -5.51 25.71 19.52
CA VAL A 81 -6.62 25.45 20.44
C VAL A 81 -6.43 24.10 21.15
N LEU A 82 -6.09 23.05 20.41
CA LEU A 82 -5.89 21.72 20.96
C LEU A 82 -4.69 21.66 21.91
N ALA A 83 -3.61 22.38 21.62
CA ALA A 83 -2.46 22.51 22.51
C ALA A 83 -2.82 23.19 23.83
N VAL A 84 -3.61 24.27 23.79
CA VAL A 84 -4.08 24.97 25.00
C VAL A 84 -5.00 24.07 25.83
N VAL A 85 -5.96 23.39 25.20
CA VAL A 85 -6.90 22.49 25.89
C VAL A 85 -6.17 21.31 26.53
N LEU A 86 -5.31 20.61 25.80
CA LEU A 86 -4.56 19.47 26.33
C LEU A 86 -3.54 19.91 27.38
N GLY A 87 -2.83 21.03 27.17
CA GLY A 87 -1.89 21.61 28.13
C GLY A 87 -2.57 22.04 29.43
N GLY A 88 -3.74 22.69 29.34
CA GLY A 88 -4.55 23.05 30.49
C GLY A 88 -5.03 21.81 31.27
N ALA A 89 -5.51 20.78 30.56
CA ALA A 89 -5.93 19.53 31.18
C ALA A 89 -4.77 18.80 31.89
N VAL A 90 -3.55 18.84 31.34
CA VAL A 90 -2.34 18.34 32.01
C VAL A 90 -2.08 19.11 33.31
N GLY A 91 -2.10 20.44 33.27
CA GLY A 91 -1.89 21.27 34.47
C GLY A 91 -2.91 21.02 35.58
N VAL A 92 -4.19 20.90 35.21
CA VAL A 92 -5.30 20.55 36.12
C VAL A 92 -5.10 19.14 36.69
N SER A 93 -4.75 18.16 35.87
CA SER A 93 -4.55 16.77 36.30
C SER A 93 -3.33 16.61 37.23
N VAL A 94 -2.25 17.36 37.00
CA VAL A 94 -1.05 17.34 37.86
C VAL A 94 -1.34 18.01 39.21
N SER A 95 -2.07 19.13 39.22
CA SER A 95 -2.42 19.86 40.45
C SER A 95 -3.44 19.12 41.33
N LEU A 96 -4.47 18.50 40.73
CA LEU A 96 -5.40 17.60 41.41
C LEU A 96 -4.71 16.28 41.81
N GLY A 97 -3.81 15.79 40.96
CA GLY A 97 -2.95 14.62 41.17
C GLY A 97 -2.19 14.71 42.49
N HIS A 98 -1.52 15.85 42.69
CA HIS A 98 -0.74 16.17 43.89
C HIS A 98 -1.61 16.24 45.16
N ARG A 99 -2.92 16.52 45.04
CA ARG A 99 -3.86 16.65 46.16
C ARG A 99 -4.60 15.35 46.50
N CYS A 100 -4.95 14.54 45.50
CA CYS A 100 -5.87 13.39 45.67
C CYS A 100 -5.20 12.00 45.64
N PHE A 101 -4.04 11.83 44.97
CA PHE A 101 -3.50 10.50 44.68
C PHE A 101 -2.51 9.94 45.73
N ARG A 102 -2.35 10.60 46.88
CA ARG A 102 -1.51 10.08 47.97
C ARG A 102 -2.00 8.76 48.59
N GLY A 103 -3.22 8.31 48.30
CA GLY A 103 -3.84 7.17 48.99
C GLY A 103 -4.18 5.91 48.18
N THR A 104 -4.09 5.88 46.84
CA THR A 104 -4.52 4.70 46.04
C THR A 104 -3.50 4.27 44.96
N PRO A 105 -2.71 3.21 45.20
CA PRO A 105 -1.59 2.83 44.32
C PRO A 105 -2.03 2.27 42.95
N ARG A 106 -3.25 1.75 42.82
CA ARG A 106 -3.75 1.16 41.55
C ARG A 106 -4.14 2.20 40.49
N TRP A 107 -4.69 3.34 40.91
CA TRP A 107 -5.16 4.38 39.98
C TRP A 107 -4.05 5.37 39.60
N GLY A 108 -3.01 5.49 40.42
CA GLY A 108 -1.85 6.35 40.14
C GLY A 108 -1.14 6.00 38.82
N GLY A 109 -0.98 4.70 38.51
CA GLY A 109 -0.35 4.27 37.26
C GLY A 109 -1.15 4.67 36.01
N VAL A 110 -2.47 4.50 36.04
CA VAL A 110 -3.37 4.89 34.92
C VAL A 110 -3.38 6.40 34.75
N ALA A 111 -3.51 7.16 35.86
CA ALA A 111 -3.48 8.61 35.84
C ALA A 111 -2.18 9.16 35.23
N VAL A 112 -1.03 8.61 35.64
CA VAL A 112 0.28 8.99 35.07
C VAL A 112 0.35 8.70 33.57
N THR A 113 -0.15 7.55 33.10
CA THR A 113 -0.15 7.23 31.67
C THR A 113 -1.04 8.16 30.84
N VAL A 114 -2.21 8.55 31.38
CA VAL A 114 -3.12 9.48 30.70
C VAL A 114 -2.50 10.88 30.66
N VAL A 115 -1.95 11.37 31.77
CA VAL A 115 -1.29 12.68 31.82
C VAL A 115 -0.09 12.73 30.87
N ALA A 116 0.74 11.68 30.84
CA ALA A 116 1.86 11.59 29.91
C ALA A 116 1.39 11.58 28.44
N ALA A 117 0.30 10.86 28.14
CA ALA A 117 -0.29 10.85 26.81
C ALA A 117 -0.80 12.24 26.40
N MET A 118 -1.48 12.96 27.31
CA MET A 118 -1.93 14.33 27.05
C MET A 118 -0.77 15.30 26.86
N ALA A 119 0.29 15.20 27.67
CA ALA A 119 1.48 16.04 27.54
C ALA A 119 2.20 15.84 26.21
N LEU A 120 2.37 14.58 25.77
CA LEU A 120 2.89 14.27 24.43
C LEU A 120 1.96 14.81 23.35
N GLY A 121 0.64 14.62 23.49
CA GLY A 121 -0.37 15.18 22.60
C GLY A 121 -0.24 16.69 22.45
N THR A 122 -0.05 17.44 23.53
CA THR A 122 0.20 18.90 23.50
C THR A 122 1.44 19.24 22.69
N GLY A 123 2.56 18.54 22.90
CA GLY A 123 3.78 18.77 22.13
C GLY A 123 3.60 18.53 20.63
N PHE A 124 2.88 17.46 20.27
CA PHE A 124 2.52 17.18 18.87
C PHE A 124 1.58 18.22 18.29
N ALA A 125 0.62 18.73 19.07
CA ALA A 125 -0.31 19.78 18.64
C ALA A 125 0.45 21.06 18.27
N VAL A 126 1.39 21.50 19.12
CA VAL A 126 2.25 22.66 18.86
C VAL A 126 3.14 22.43 17.63
N ALA A 127 3.82 21.29 17.56
CA ALA A 127 4.72 20.99 16.46
C ALA A 127 3.98 20.88 15.10
N ALA A 128 2.81 20.24 15.09
CA ALA A 128 1.96 20.14 13.90
C ALA A 128 1.40 21.51 13.50
N ALA A 129 0.96 22.32 14.47
CA ALA A 129 0.44 23.67 14.21
C ALA A 129 1.52 24.56 13.59
N TRP A 130 2.74 24.49 14.11
CA TRP A 130 3.89 25.23 13.58
C TRP A 130 4.21 24.84 12.14
N ARG A 131 4.26 23.53 11.84
CA ARG A 131 4.55 23.03 10.50
C ARG A 131 3.43 23.35 9.50
N GLU A 132 2.17 23.22 9.90
CA GLU A 132 1.04 23.58 9.06
C GLU A 132 0.98 25.09 8.81
N HIS A 133 1.25 25.91 9.82
CA HIS A 133 1.38 27.36 9.66
C HIS A 133 2.50 27.71 8.66
N SER A 134 3.67 27.09 8.82
CA SER A 134 4.82 27.29 7.91
C SER A 134 4.51 26.90 6.46
N ALA A 135 3.70 25.86 6.24
CA ALA A 135 3.27 25.44 4.91
C ALA A 135 2.16 26.34 4.33
N ALA A 136 1.31 26.90 5.19
CA ALA A 136 0.22 27.80 4.81
C ALA A 136 0.70 29.22 4.48
N THR A 137 1.73 29.73 5.17
CA THR A 137 2.33 31.06 4.96
C THR A 137 3.55 31.05 4.04
N HIS A 138 3.81 29.92 3.38
CA HIS A 138 4.97 29.78 2.51
C HIS A 138 4.90 30.75 1.32
N PRO A 139 5.99 31.48 0.95
CA PRO A 139 5.99 32.52 -0.09
C PRO A 139 5.44 32.08 -1.46
N LEU A 140 5.63 30.80 -1.80
CA LEU A 140 5.07 30.21 -3.03
C LEU A 140 3.53 30.29 -3.11
N ARG A 141 2.84 30.45 -1.97
CA ARG A 141 1.38 30.65 -1.90
C ARG A 141 0.93 31.99 -2.46
N ASP A 142 1.81 32.99 -2.48
CA ASP A 142 1.52 34.31 -3.06
C ASP A 142 1.64 34.31 -4.60
N GLU A 143 2.19 33.23 -5.15
CA GLU A 143 2.40 33.03 -6.59
C GLU A 143 1.37 32.08 -7.23
N MET A 144 0.25 31.81 -6.54
CA MET A 144 -0.81 30.93 -7.05
C MET A 144 -1.36 31.43 -8.39
N GLY A 145 -1.50 30.51 -9.33
CA GLY A 145 -1.98 30.77 -10.69
C GLY A 145 -0.91 31.31 -11.64
N LYS A 146 0.26 31.75 -11.17
CA LYS A 146 1.35 32.29 -11.99
C LYS A 146 2.32 31.20 -12.42
N SER A 147 3.09 31.48 -13.47
CA SER A 147 4.17 30.63 -13.95
C SER A 147 5.50 31.07 -13.36
N VAL A 148 6.19 30.17 -12.67
CA VAL A 148 7.47 30.41 -12.00
C VAL A 148 8.51 29.38 -12.43
N SER A 149 9.79 29.74 -12.42
CA SER A 149 10.85 28.75 -12.61
C SER A 149 11.22 28.16 -11.26
N VAL A 150 11.13 26.84 -11.14
CA VAL A 150 11.38 26.12 -9.89
C VAL A 150 12.60 25.25 -10.02
N VAL A 151 13.35 25.12 -8.92
CA VAL A 151 14.36 24.09 -8.76
C VAL A 151 13.93 23.19 -7.61
N VAL A 152 13.71 21.92 -7.95
CA VAL A 152 13.23 20.91 -7.01
C VAL A 152 14.14 19.69 -7.05
N THR A 153 14.12 18.92 -5.97
CA THR A 153 14.77 17.62 -5.89
C THR A 153 13.70 16.55 -5.70
N PRO A 154 13.45 15.66 -6.66
CA PRO A 154 12.48 14.59 -6.52
C PRO A 154 12.84 13.69 -5.35
N THR A 155 11.84 13.38 -4.52
CA THR A 155 12.01 12.52 -3.34
C THR A 155 11.77 11.06 -3.71
N ASN A 156 10.84 10.80 -4.63
CA ASN A 156 10.42 9.47 -5.05
C ASN A 156 10.42 9.36 -6.59
N ASP A 157 10.27 8.13 -7.09
CA ASP A 157 10.09 7.88 -8.50
C ASP A 157 8.86 8.61 -9.08
N PRO A 158 8.97 9.14 -10.31
CA PRO A 158 7.83 9.55 -11.10
C PRO A 158 6.82 8.41 -11.20
N LYS A 159 5.59 8.64 -10.72
CA LYS A 159 4.51 7.67 -10.87
C LYS A 159 3.69 8.03 -12.12
N PRO A 160 3.50 7.11 -13.07
CA PRO A 160 2.63 7.38 -14.21
C PRO A 160 1.20 7.59 -13.70
N LEU A 161 0.58 8.67 -14.13
CA LEU A 161 -0.86 8.88 -13.99
C LEU A 161 -1.51 8.23 -15.22
N GLY A 162 -2.54 7.41 -15.01
CA GLY A 162 -3.16 6.59 -16.06
C GLY A 162 -3.44 7.35 -17.35
N ASP A 163 -3.35 6.63 -18.47
CA ASP A 163 -3.45 7.20 -19.81
C ASP A 163 -4.72 8.04 -19.95
N SER A 164 -4.55 9.34 -20.17
CA SER A 164 -5.62 10.15 -20.72
C SER A 164 -5.87 9.64 -22.13
N GLY A 165 -7.05 9.06 -22.37
CA GLY A 165 -7.41 8.44 -23.65
C GLY A 165 -7.06 9.25 -24.90
N PHE A 166 -6.89 8.52 -26.01
CA PHE A 166 -6.66 8.97 -27.38
C PHE A 166 -5.89 10.30 -27.55
N GLY A 167 -4.55 10.21 -27.60
CA GLY A 167 -3.67 11.29 -28.08
C GLY A 167 -3.11 12.23 -27.02
N GLY A 168 -3.38 12.03 -25.73
CA GLY A 168 -2.77 12.80 -24.65
C GLY A 168 -1.35 12.33 -24.29
N GLU A 169 -0.43 13.27 -24.03
CA GLU A 169 0.89 12.94 -23.49
C GLU A 169 0.78 12.22 -22.14
N ARG A 170 1.65 11.22 -21.92
CA ARG A 170 1.72 10.49 -20.65
C ARG A 170 2.02 11.47 -19.51
N ARG A 171 1.21 11.42 -18.46
CA ARG A 171 1.33 12.30 -17.29
C ARG A 171 2.06 11.59 -16.16
N TRP A 172 2.83 12.36 -15.40
CA TRP A 172 3.65 11.86 -14.28
C TRP A 172 3.35 12.66 -13.02
N LEU A 173 3.28 11.96 -11.89
CA LEU A 173 3.19 12.51 -10.56
C LEU A 173 4.55 12.36 -9.87
N VAL A 174 5.21 13.47 -9.54
CA VAL A 174 6.51 13.46 -8.86
C VAL A 174 6.40 14.22 -7.54
N LYS A 175 6.71 13.56 -6.42
CA LYS A 175 6.87 14.25 -5.13
C LYS A 175 8.30 14.81 -5.06
N ALA A 176 8.46 16.08 -4.74
CA ALA A 176 9.76 16.74 -4.72
C ALA A 176 9.90 17.73 -3.56
N ALA A 177 11.14 17.95 -3.13
CA ALA A 177 11.51 19.02 -2.21
C ALA A 177 11.88 20.28 -3.00
N LEU A 178 11.21 21.40 -2.73
CA LEU A 178 11.56 22.70 -3.28
C LEU A 178 12.87 23.20 -2.64
N HIS A 179 13.77 23.74 -3.46
CA HIS A 179 14.96 24.45 -2.99
C HIS A 179 14.82 25.95 -3.12
N HIS A 180 14.47 26.40 -4.32
CA HIS A 180 14.26 27.81 -4.63
C HIS A 180 13.37 27.93 -5.86
N PHE A 181 12.71 29.08 -5.96
CA PHE A 181 11.94 29.44 -7.13
C PHE A 181 12.28 30.87 -7.56
N ARG A 182 12.10 31.15 -8.84
CA ARG A 182 12.32 32.47 -9.43
C ARG A 182 11.01 32.99 -10.01
N THR A 183 10.61 34.15 -9.51
CA THR A 183 9.48 34.93 -10.02
C THR A 183 10.02 36.27 -10.53
N GLY A 184 9.91 36.52 -11.83
CA GLY A 184 10.50 37.70 -12.45
C GLY A 184 12.02 37.77 -12.21
N ALA A 185 12.49 38.86 -11.61
CA ALA A 185 13.90 39.08 -11.27
C ALA A 185 14.31 38.54 -9.88
N GLN A 186 13.35 38.19 -9.01
CA GLN A 186 13.65 37.76 -7.65
C GLN A 186 13.79 36.24 -7.56
N THR A 187 14.84 35.77 -6.89
CA THR A 187 15.03 34.36 -6.54
C THR A 187 14.75 34.19 -5.06
N VAL A 188 13.71 33.42 -4.73
CA VAL A 188 13.29 33.17 -3.36
C VAL A 188 13.75 31.76 -2.96
N THR A 189 14.61 31.69 -1.95
CA THR A 189 15.06 30.44 -1.35
C THR A 189 14.11 30.06 -0.23
N ALA A 190 13.14 29.20 -0.54
CA ALA A 190 12.20 28.67 0.42
C ALA A 190 12.06 27.16 0.21
N GLY A 191 12.29 26.40 1.29
CA GLY A 191 12.16 24.95 1.29
C GLY A 191 10.72 24.52 1.49
N GLY A 192 10.34 23.36 0.96
CA GLY A 192 8.99 22.82 1.17
C GLY A 192 8.73 21.54 0.38
N SER A 193 7.68 20.81 0.74
CA SER A 193 7.22 19.67 -0.05
C SER A 193 6.30 20.17 -1.17
N VAL A 194 6.59 19.80 -2.41
CA VAL A 194 5.78 20.13 -3.59
C VAL A 194 5.44 18.87 -4.37
N VAL A 195 4.28 18.88 -5.02
CA VAL A 195 3.84 17.80 -5.91
C VAL A 195 3.90 18.33 -7.33
N VAL A 196 4.70 17.71 -8.19
CA VAL A 196 4.84 18.09 -9.59
C VAL A 196 3.94 17.18 -10.43
N LEU A 197 3.06 17.79 -11.21
CA LEU A 197 2.29 17.16 -12.27
C LEU A 197 2.96 17.49 -13.58
N ALA A 198 3.54 16.47 -14.18
CA ALA A 198 4.33 16.63 -15.38
C ALA A 198 3.71 15.92 -16.58
N SER A 199 4.00 16.45 -17.77
CA SER A 199 3.68 15.83 -19.06
C SER A 199 4.98 15.65 -19.84
N GLY A 200 5.07 14.55 -20.60
CA GLY A 200 6.21 14.27 -21.49
C GLY A 200 7.10 13.12 -21.00
N ALA A 201 7.79 12.49 -21.95
CA ALA A 201 8.57 11.26 -21.71
C ALA A 201 9.86 11.49 -20.91
N ASP A 202 10.41 12.71 -20.90
CA ASP A 202 11.67 13.02 -20.22
C ASP A 202 11.60 12.88 -18.70
N TRP A 203 10.39 12.93 -18.14
CA TRP A 203 10.14 12.80 -16.70
C TRP A 203 10.37 11.39 -16.17
N ASP A 204 10.25 10.35 -17.00
CA ASP A 204 10.49 8.95 -16.64
C ASP A 204 11.94 8.69 -16.22
N ARG A 205 12.89 9.44 -16.79
CA ARG A 205 14.33 9.24 -16.60
C ARG A 205 14.92 10.02 -15.43
N ILE A 206 14.08 10.65 -14.60
CA ILE A 206 14.55 11.46 -13.48
C ILE A 206 14.81 10.57 -12.28
N ALA A 207 16.06 10.53 -11.83
CA ALA A 207 16.40 9.90 -10.57
C ALA A 207 15.95 10.79 -9.39
N PRO A 208 15.40 10.20 -8.31
CA PRO A 208 15.30 10.87 -7.02
C PRO A 208 16.64 11.47 -6.63
N GLY A 209 16.63 12.50 -5.78
CA GLY A 209 17.84 13.19 -5.31
C GLY A 209 18.61 14.01 -6.35
N GLN A 210 18.31 13.88 -7.64
CA GLN A 210 18.86 14.73 -8.70
C GLN A 210 18.10 16.06 -8.74
N ARG A 211 18.82 17.19 -8.77
CA ARG A 211 18.17 18.50 -8.89
C ARG A 211 17.65 18.70 -10.30
N VAL A 212 16.43 19.23 -10.40
CA VAL A 212 15.76 19.47 -11.67
C VAL A 212 15.19 20.87 -11.69
N LYS A 213 15.43 21.58 -12.78
CA LYS A 213 14.92 22.91 -13.05
C LYS A 213 13.90 22.88 -14.17
N PHE A 214 12.76 23.52 -13.97
CA PHE A 214 11.71 23.62 -14.99
C PHE A 214 10.81 24.82 -14.72
N ARG A 215 9.97 25.17 -15.70
CA ARG A 215 8.92 26.17 -15.52
C ARG A 215 7.63 25.46 -15.11
N ALA A 216 6.95 25.98 -14.09
CA ALA A 216 5.70 25.40 -13.61
C ALA A 216 4.67 26.47 -13.31
N ARG A 217 3.40 26.15 -13.54
CA ARG A 217 2.30 26.91 -12.98
C ARG A 217 2.04 26.42 -11.56
N VAL A 218 1.90 27.36 -10.63
CA VAL A 218 1.63 27.05 -9.22
C VAL A 218 0.13 26.93 -9.01
N ASP A 219 -0.33 25.75 -8.59
CA ASP A 219 -1.70 25.42 -8.27
C ASP A 219 -1.84 25.08 -6.77
N TYR A 220 -3.06 25.18 -6.24
CA TYR A 220 -3.35 24.76 -4.87
C TYR A 220 -3.07 23.25 -4.67
N PRO A 221 -2.58 22.86 -3.48
CA PRO A 221 -2.40 21.45 -3.15
C PRO A 221 -3.75 20.73 -3.09
N TRP A 222 -3.79 19.52 -3.63
CA TRP A 222 -4.99 18.67 -3.59
C TRP A 222 -5.20 17.99 -2.24
N ASN A 223 -4.11 17.75 -1.51
CA ASN A 223 -4.10 17.02 -0.25
C ASN A 223 -3.67 17.90 0.92
N ARG A 224 -4.17 17.57 2.11
CA ARG A 224 -3.81 18.19 3.40
C ARG A 224 -2.63 17.45 4.05
N ASP A 225 -1.52 17.31 3.32
CA ASP A 225 -0.34 16.51 3.71
C ASP A 225 0.94 17.35 3.88
N LEU A 226 0.80 18.63 4.28
CA LEU A 226 1.89 19.62 4.33
C LEU A 226 2.52 19.95 2.97
N THR A 227 1.90 19.53 1.86
CA THR A 227 2.29 19.97 0.53
C THR A 227 2.03 21.48 0.39
N VAL A 228 3.09 22.22 0.08
CA VAL A 228 3.07 23.67 -0.08
C VAL A 228 2.29 24.07 -1.32
N ALA A 229 2.56 23.41 -2.45
CA ALA A 229 1.91 23.69 -3.72
C ALA A 229 1.94 22.48 -4.66
N THR A 230 0.98 22.45 -5.58
CA THR A 230 1.02 21.59 -6.77
C THR A 230 1.66 22.38 -7.91
N LEU A 231 2.64 21.80 -8.59
CA LEU A 231 3.37 22.44 -9.68
C LEU A 231 3.04 21.74 -10.99
N ARG A 232 2.37 22.42 -11.91
CA ARG A 232 2.10 21.87 -13.25
C ARG A 232 3.23 22.25 -14.20
N SER A 233 4.06 21.27 -14.58
CA SER A 233 5.24 21.54 -15.40
C SER A 233 4.86 21.98 -16.81
N HIS A 234 5.62 22.91 -17.36
CA HIS A 234 5.58 23.28 -18.77
C HIS A 234 6.93 22.92 -19.40
N GLY A 235 6.91 21.98 -20.34
CA GLY A 235 8.10 21.51 -21.05
C GLY A 235 8.95 20.50 -20.27
N ALA A 236 10.09 20.17 -20.89
CA ALA A 236 11.00 19.16 -20.38
C ALA A 236 11.83 19.65 -19.17
N PRO A 237 12.18 18.73 -18.25
CA PRO A 237 12.99 19.02 -17.08
C PRO A 237 14.47 19.23 -17.45
N GLU A 238 15.06 20.35 -17.03
CA GLU A 238 16.50 20.60 -17.11
C GLU A 238 17.20 19.92 -15.93
N ARG A 239 17.96 18.85 -16.21
CA ARG A 239 18.69 18.07 -15.20
C ARG A 239 19.93 18.81 -14.75
N MET A 240 20.00 19.15 -13.46
CA MET A 240 21.12 19.87 -12.87
C MET A 240 22.02 18.90 -12.09
N GLY A 241 23.22 18.65 -12.63
CA GLY A 241 24.24 17.80 -12.00
C GLY A 241 23.90 16.30 -12.03
N SER A 242 24.78 15.52 -11.41
CA SER A 242 24.64 14.07 -11.34
C SER A 242 23.83 13.64 -10.10
N PRO A 243 23.07 12.54 -10.16
CA PRO A 243 22.46 11.95 -8.97
C PRO A 243 23.54 11.61 -7.92
N PRO A 244 23.25 11.74 -6.62
CA PRO A 244 24.09 11.28 -5.53
C PRO A 244 24.66 9.86 -5.74
N TRP A 245 25.87 9.60 -5.22
CA TRP A 245 26.59 8.33 -5.46
C TRP A 245 25.79 7.08 -5.04
N TRP A 246 25.06 7.16 -3.92
CA TRP A 246 24.25 6.07 -3.40
C TRP A 246 23.04 5.78 -4.29
N GLN A 247 22.49 6.81 -4.94
CA GLN A 247 21.42 6.67 -5.94
C GLN A 247 21.93 6.11 -7.26
N ARG A 248 23.15 6.47 -7.69
CA ARG A 248 23.77 5.85 -8.87
C ARG A 248 24.00 4.37 -8.64
N GLY A 249 24.51 4.00 -7.46
CA GLY A 249 24.65 2.60 -7.06
C GLY A 249 23.31 1.88 -7.05
N ALA A 250 22.29 2.45 -6.40
CA ALA A 250 20.94 1.87 -6.41
C ALA A 250 20.40 1.69 -7.82
N SER A 251 20.49 2.70 -8.69
CA SER A 251 20.00 2.61 -10.07
C SER A 251 20.74 1.56 -10.90
N ALA A 252 22.06 1.38 -10.70
CA ALA A 252 22.82 0.31 -11.33
C ALA A 252 22.34 -1.08 -10.90
N VAL A 253 22.15 -1.30 -9.59
CA VAL A 253 21.58 -2.55 -9.07
C VAL A 253 20.20 -2.83 -9.68
N ARG A 254 19.36 -1.80 -9.82
CA ARG A 254 18.02 -1.92 -10.41
C ARG A 254 18.07 -2.29 -11.89
N SER A 255 18.93 -1.64 -12.68
CA SER A 255 19.07 -1.94 -14.11
C SER A 255 19.65 -3.32 -14.36
N ASP A 256 20.63 -3.73 -13.56
CA ASP A 256 21.25 -5.05 -13.66
C ASP A 256 20.24 -6.15 -13.28
N PHE A 257 19.47 -5.91 -12.22
CA PHE A 257 18.42 -6.82 -11.79
C PHE A 257 17.27 -6.90 -12.79
N GLU A 258 16.90 -5.78 -13.42
CA GLU A 258 15.92 -5.76 -14.50
C GLU A 258 16.38 -6.60 -15.68
N THR A 259 17.61 -6.41 -16.13
CA THR A 259 18.21 -7.16 -17.23
C THR A 259 18.21 -8.66 -16.92
N ALA A 260 18.63 -9.05 -15.71
CA ALA A 260 18.62 -10.44 -15.26
C ALA A 260 17.19 -11.03 -15.20
N SER A 261 16.23 -10.25 -14.72
CA SER A 261 14.83 -10.68 -14.57
C SER A 261 14.16 -10.92 -15.91
N VAL A 262 14.33 -9.99 -16.87
CA VAL A 262 13.78 -10.12 -18.22
C VAL A 262 14.42 -11.29 -18.98
N ALA A 263 15.71 -11.57 -18.76
CA ALA A 263 16.39 -12.71 -19.38
C ALA A 263 15.99 -14.07 -18.77
N ALA A 264 15.57 -14.11 -17.51
CA ALA A 264 15.28 -15.33 -16.77
C ALA A 264 13.80 -15.74 -16.79
N LEU A 265 12.87 -14.78 -16.85
CA LEU A 265 11.45 -14.95 -16.54
C LEU A 265 10.54 -14.36 -17.64
N PRO A 266 9.31 -14.88 -17.81
CA PRO A 266 8.27 -14.23 -18.61
C PRO A 266 7.96 -12.81 -18.14
N ALA A 267 7.43 -11.95 -19.03
CA ALA A 267 7.23 -10.52 -18.79
C ALA A 267 6.50 -10.21 -17.46
N ASP A 268 5.36 -10.85 -17.19
CA ASP A 268 4.58 -10.61 -15.96
C ASP A 268 5.29 -11.11 -14.70
N GLN A 269 6.00 -12.25 -14.78
CA GLN A 269 6.80 -12.77 -13.66
C GLN A 269 8.00 -11.86 -13.37
N ALA A 270 8.68 -11.37 -14.41
CA ALA A 270 9.77 -10.41 -14.31
C ALA A 270 9.29 -9.07 -13.74
N GLY A 271 8.10 -8.61 -14.12
CA GLY A 271 7.44 -7.44 -13.52
C GLY A 271 7.17 -7.65 -12.03
N MET A 272 6.59 -8.79 -11.65
CA MET A 272 6.22 -9.06 -10.26
C MET A 272 7.43 -9.23 -9.33
N VAL A 273 8.49 -9.92 -9.76
CA VAL A 273 9.70 -10.05 -8.92
C VAL A 273 10.39 -8.71 -8.70
N ARG A 274 10.42 -7.85 -9.73
CA ARG A 274 10.93 -6.47 -9.64
C ARG A 274 10.11 -5.63 -8.67
N ALA A 275 8.78 -5.73 -8.72
CA ALA A 275 7.89 -5.04 -7.79
C ALA A 275 8.09 -5.51 -6.34
N LEU A 276 8.24 -6.82 -6.11
CA LEU A 276 8.37 -7.39 -4.77
C LEU A 276 9.71 -7.09 -4.09
N VAL A 277 10.82 -7.11 -4.85
CA VAL A 277 12.18 -7.01 -4.31
C VAL A 277 12.68 -5.56 -4.29
N VAL A 278 12.46 -4.86 -5.40
CA VAL A 278 13.05 -3.54 -5.68
C VAL A 278 12.00 -2.42 -5.65
N GLY A 279 10.71 -2.77 -5.66
CA GLY A 279 9.61 -1.80 -5.69
C GLY A 279 9.36 -1.20 -7.06
N ASP A 280 9.83 -1.84 -8.12
CA ASP A 280 9.62 -1.37 -9.48
C ASP A 280 8.34 -1.96 -10.06
N THR A 281 7.30 -1.13 -10.20
CA THR A 281 6.00 -1.55 -10.76
C THR A 281 5.87 -1.27 -12.26
N SER A 282 6.92 -0.75 -12.91
CA SER A 282 6.89 -0.41 -14.35
C SER A 282 6.66 -1.62 -15.26
N GLY A 283 7.10 -2.80 -14.82
CA GLY A 283 6.98 -4.06 -15.56
C GLY A 283 5.67 -4.83 -15.36
N ILE A 284 4.72 -4.31 -14.57
CA ILE A 284 3.42 -4.97 -14.34
C ILE A 284 2.44 -4.54 -15.42
N SER A 285 1.91 -5.50 -16.17
CA SER A 285 0.83 -5.29 -17.15
C SER A 285 -0.47 -4.84 -16.49
N ASP A 286 -1.30 -4.12 -17.23
CA ASP A 286 -2.58 -3.62 -16.68
C ASP A 286 -3.56 -4.76 -16.37
N SER A 287 -3.52 -5.88 -17.09
CA SER A 287 -4.30 -7.09 -16.76
C SER A 287 -3.93 -7.65 -15.39
N VAL A 288 -2.64 -7.86 -15.13
CA VAL A 288 -2.15 -8.33 -13.82
C VAL A 288 -2.52 -7.33 -12.73
N ARG A 289 -2.45 -6.02 -13.01
CA ARG A 289 -2.88 -5.01 -12.04
C ARG A 289 -4.37 -5.14 -11.70
N THR A 290 -5.23 -5.33 -12.70
CA THR A 290 -6.67 -5.54 -12.50
C THR A 290 -6.96 -6.83 -11.74
N ASP A 291 -6.25 -7.92 -12.03
CA ASP A 291 -6.42 -9.19 -11.32
C ASP A 291 -6.01 -9.09 -9.86
N PHE A 292 -4.89 -8.42 -9.57
CA PHE A 292 -4.43 -8.18 -8.20
C PHE A 292 -5.37 -7.25 -7.42
N GLU A 293 -5.97 -6.29 -8.10
CA GLU A 293 -6.98 -5.40 -7.53
C GLU A 293 -8.27 -6.16 -7.20
N ALA A 294 -8.75 -7.02 -8.10
CA ALA A 294 -9.96 -7.82 -7.92
C ALA A 294 -9.79 -8.93 -6.86
N SER A 295 -8.63 -9.58 -6.83
CA SER A 295 -8.28 -10.62 -5.85
C SER A 295 -7.90 -10.08 -4.47
N GLY A 296 -7.77 -8.76 -4.30
CA GLY A 296 -7.34 -8.14 -3.03
C GLY A 296 -5.83 -8.31 -2.73
N LEU A 297 -5.04 -8.70 -3.72
CA LEU A 297 -3.59 -8.90 -3.64
C LEU A 297 -2.77 -7.65 -3.99
N GLN A 298 -3.41 -6.52 -4.33
CA GLN A 298 -2.76 -5.26 -4.71
C GLN A 298 -1.67 -4.81 -3.72
N HIS A 299 -1.82 -5.11 -2.42
CA HIS A 299 -0.82 -4.78 -1.40
C HIS A 299 0.54 -5.46 -1.60
N LEU A 300 0.63 -6.51 -2.43
CA LEU A 300 1.88 -7.17 -2.83
C LEU A 300 2.61 -6.45 -3.96
N THR A 301 1.90 -5.66 -4.76
CA THR A 301 2.51 -4.89 -5.87
C THR A 301 3.27 -3.67 -5.39
N ALA A 302 2.92 -3.15 -4.21
CA ALA A 302 3.72 -2.16 -3.51
C ALA A 302 4.70 -2.88 -2.57
N VAL A 303 5.92 -2.36 -2.41
CA VAL A 303 6.90 -2.89 -1.45
C VAL A 303 6.25 -2.96 -0.06
N SER A 304 5.93 -4.17 0.36
CA SER A 304 5.26 -4.43 1.63
C SER A 304 6.29 -4.58 2.75
N GLY A 305 5.96 -4.12 3.95
CA GLY A 305 6.84 -4.28 5.12
C GLY A 305 7.08 -5.75 5.50
N ALA A 306 6.22 -6.67 5.05
CA ALA A 306 6.40 -8.11 5.23
C ALA A 306 7.60 -8.62 4.43
N ASN A 307 7.73 -8.24 3.16
CA ASN A 307 8.87 -8.60 2.31
C ASN A 307 10.19 -8.15 2.95
N PHE A 308 10.20 -6.91 3.46
CA PHE A 308 11.34 -6.36 4.19
C PHE A 308 11.68 -7.18 5.45
N THR A 309 10.67 -7.54 6.25
CA THR A 309 10.85 -8.32 7.48
C THR A 309 11.40 -9.72 7.18
N ILE A 310 10.92 -10.35 6.11
CA ILE A 310 11.42 -11.65 5.63
C ILE A 310 12.91 -11.53 5.27
N LEU A 311 13.29 -10.50 4.51
CA LEU A 311 14.69 -10.27 4.14
C LEU A 311 15.58 -10.07 5.38
N LEU A 312 15.14 -9.24 6.33
CA LEU A 312 15.86 -9.03 7.58
C LEU A 312 16.00 -10.32 8.39
N ALA A 313 14.95 -11.14 8.46
CA ALA A 313 14.98 -12.43 9.15
C ALA A 313 15.99 -13.39 8.52
N VAL A 314 16.08 -13.43 7.18
CA VAL A 314 17.08 -14.24 6.46
C VAL A 314 18.49 -13.75 6.72
N VAL A 315 18.73 -12.44 6.66
CA VAL A 315 20.05 -11.86 6.99
C VAL A 315 20.45 -12.20 8.43
N LEU A 316 19.56 -11.98 9.40
CA LEU A 316 19.82 -12.30 10.80
C LEU A 316 20.08 -13.80 11.02
N PHE A 317 19.34 -14.66 10.33
CA PHE A 317 19.53 -16.10 10.40
C PHE A 317 20.89 -16.51 9.83
N GLY A 318 21.26 -16.01 8.65
CA GLY A 318 22.54 -16.27 8.01
C GLY A 318 23.72 -15.84 8.89
N VAL A 319 23.67 -14.62 9.43
CA VAL A 319 24.72 -14.09 10.31
C VAL A 319 24.86 -14.93 11.59
N ARG A 320 23.75 -15.39 12.17
CA ARG A 320 23.80 -16.29 13.34
C ARG A 320 24.42 -17.65 13.04
N ARG A 321 24.28 -18.18 11.82
CA ARG A 321 24.91 -19.44 11.42
C ARG A 321 26.43 -19.34 11.36
N VAL A 322 26.96 -18.14 11.10
CA VAL A 322 28.40 -17.86 11.07
C VAL A 322 28.95 -17.51 12.48
N ALA A 323 28.13 -17.66 13.54
CA ALA A 323 28.51 -17.43 14.94
C ALA A 323 29.11 -16.04 15.24
N LEU A 324 28.75 -15.02 14.44
CA LEU A 324 29.14 -13.63 14.70
C LEU A 324 28.47 -13.13 16.00
N GLY A 325 29.23 -12.42 16.83
CA GLY A 325 28.73 -11.86 18.09
C GLY A 325 27.49 -10.96 17.91
N PRO A 326 26.71 -10.71 18.98
CA PRO A 326 25.44 -9.96 18.90
C PRO A 326 25.62 -8.54 18.35
N ARG A 327 26.77 -7.91 18.61
CA ARG A 327 27.11 -6.58 18.06
C ARG A 327 27.33 -6.61 16.56
N ALA A 328 28.12 -7.58 16.06
CA ALA A 328 28.35 -7.76 14.63
C ALA A 328 27.05 -8.10 13.89
N THR A 329 26.19 -8.92 14.50
CA THR A 329 24.85 -9.22 13.98
C THR A 329 23.99 -7.96 13.82
N ALA A 330 23.97 -7.10 14.84
CA ALA A 330 23.22 -5.85 14.79
C ALA A 330 23.76 -4.89 13.71
N ILE A 331 25.09 -4.78 13.57
CA ILE A 331 25.73 -3.92 12.56
C ILE A 331 25.42 -4.42 11.15
N ILE A 332 25.57 -5.72 10.88
CA ILE A 332 25.27 -6.29 9.55
C ILE A 332 23.78 -6.13 9.22
N ALA A 333 22.90 -6.36 10.19
CA ALA A 333 21.47 -6.20 9.98
C ALA A 333 21.07 -4.74 9.76
N ALA A 334 21.70 -3.78 10.47
CA ALA A 334 21.52 -2.35 10.23
C ALA A 334 22.04 -1.92 8.85
N GLY A 335 23.19 -2.46 8.43
CA GLY A 335 23.75 -2.24 7.10
C GLY A 335 22.85 -2.77 5.98
N ALA A 336 22.36 -4.00 6.12
CA ALA A 336 21.40 -4.60 5.17
C ALA A 336 20.09 -3.80 5.12
N LEU A 337 19.63 -3.30 6.27
CA LEU A 337 18.46 -2.43 6.35
C LEU A 337 18.68 -1.10 5.61
N LEU A 338 19.80 -0.41 5.85
CA LEU A 338 20.14 0.84 5.16
C LEU A 338 20.27 0.62 3.65
N MET A 339 20.96 -0.46 3.24
CA MET A 339 21.11 -0.82 1.84
C MET A 339 19.75 -1.06 1.18
N PHE A 340 18.84 -1.80 1.83
CA PHE A 340 17.50 -2.03 1.32
C PHE A 340 16.72 -0.71 1.16
N VAL A 341 16.76 0.18 2.16
CA VAL A 341 16.07 1.49 2.09
C VAL A 341 16.59 2.33 0.93
N VAL A 342 17.88 2.27 0.64
CA VAL A 342 18.50 2.98 -0.48
C VAL A 342 18.09 2.38 -1.83
N VAL A 343 18.09 1.05 -1.96
CA VAL A 343 17.74 0.35 -3.21
C VAL A 343 16.24 0.40 -3.51
N ALA A 344 15.40 0.15 -2.50
CA ALA A 344 13.94 0.24 -2.59
C ALA A 344 13.44 1.69 -2.62
N ARG A 345 14.35 2.66 -2.37
CA ARG A 345 14.12 4.10 -2.27
C ARG A 345 13.23 4.49 -1.07
N PRO A 346 13.34 5.74 -0.57
CA PRO A 346 12.57 6.17 0.58
C PRO A 346 11.09 6.38 0.23
N ASP A 347 10.33 5.29 0.16
CA ASP A 347 8.87 5.34 0.15
C ASP A 347 8.32 5.31 1.59
N PRO A 348 7.21 6.00 1.90
CA PRO A 348 6.54 5.89 3.19
C PRO A 348 6.32 4.45 3.68
N SER A 349 6.10 3.48 2.77
CA SER A 349 5.99 2.07 3.12
C SER A 349 7.29 1.50 3.69
N VAL A 350 8.40 1.79 3.01
CA VAL A 350 9.76 1.32 3.36
C VAL A 350 10.23 1.93 4.67
N LEU A 351 9.97 3.23 4.90
CA LEU A 351 10.35 3.92 6.14
C LEU A 351 9.68 3.30 7.38
N ARG A 352 8.42 2.87 7.27
CA ARG A 352 7.72 2.18 8.36
C ARG A 352 8.30 0.81 8.63
N ALA A 353 8.56 0.05 7.57
CA ALA A 353 9.19 -1.26 7.67
C ALA A 353 10.58 -1.15 8.32
N ALA A 354 11.35 -0.13 7.95
CA ALA A 354 12.65 0.16 8.53
C ALA A 354 12.56 0.58 10.00
N ALA A 355 11.59 1.41 10.38
CA ALA A 355 11.36 1.77 11.79
C ALA A 355 10.99 0.54 12.63
N MET A 356 10.07 -0.30 12.16
CA MET A 356 9.70 -1.54 12.84
C MET A 356 10.87 -2.53 12.95
N GLY A 357 11.66 -2.67 11.87
CA GLY A 357 12.87 -3.47 11.84
C GLY A 357 13.93 -2.96 12.83
N SER A 358 14.14 -1.65 12.88
CA SER A 358 15.09 -1.01 13.81
C SER A 358 14.72 -1.26 15.26
N ILE A 359 13.42 -1.19 15.60
CA ILE A 359 12.97 -1.48 16.96
C ILE A 359 13.10 -2.97 17.27
N THR A 360 12.86 -3.84 16.30
CA THR A 360 13.09 -5.29 16.46
C THR A 360 14.58 -5.58 16.71
N LEU A 361 15.48 -4.90 15.99
CA LEU A 361 16.92 -4.99 16.21
C LEU A 361 17.31 -4.45 17.60
N LEU A 362 16.74 -3.33 18.01
CA LEU A 362 16.97 -2.75 19.34
C LEU A 362 16.47 -3.69 20.45
N ALA A 363 15.31 -4.32 20.27
CA ALA A 363 14.75 -5.30 21.20
C ALA A 363 15.63 -6.55 21.28
N LEU A 364 16.16 -7.01 20.14
CA LEU A 364 17.08 -8.14 20.07
C LEU A 364 18.41 -7.82 20.77
N ALA A 365 18.94 -6.61 20.57
CA ALA A 365 20.16 -6.12 21.22
C ALA A 365 19.97 -5.91 22.72
N SER A 366 18.76 -5.51 23.16
CA SER A 366 18.44 -5.24 24.56
C SER A 366 18.02 -6.49 25.35
N GLY A 367 17.88 -7.66 24.70
CA GLY A 367 17.49 -8.92 25.35
C GLY A 367 16.05 -8.99 25.88
N ARG A 368 15.27 -7.91 25.74
CA ARG A 368 13.89 -7.81 26.28
C ARG A 368 12.87 -8.36 25.27
N ARG A 369 12.44 -9.60 25.49
CA ARG A 369 11.61 -10.40 24.56
C ARG A 369 10.10 -10.04 24.50
N ARG A 370 9.60 -9.05 25.25
CA ARG A 370 8.15 -8.89 25.56
C ARG A 370 7.52 -7.52 25.19
N GLN A 371 7.87 -6.89 24.07
CA GLN A 371 7.49 -5.47 23.83
C GLN A 371 6.92 -5.13 22.43
N ALA A 372 6.26 -6.05 21.73
CA ALA A 372 5.75 -5.77 20.37
C ALA A 372 4.76 -4.58 20.29
N LEU A 373 3.83 -4.46 21.25
CA LEU A 373 2.87 -3.34 21.29
C LEU A 373 3.53 -2.00 21.67
N PRO A 374 4.35 -1.91 22.74
CA PRO A 374 5.18 -0.73 23.02
C PRO A 374 6.05 -0.30 21.84
N ALA A 375 6.66 -1.26 21.14
CA ALA A 375 7.48 -1.02 19.95
C ALA A 375 6.67 -0.38 18.82
N LEU A 376 5.47 -0.89 18.53
CA LEU A 376 4.56 -0.30 17.55
C LEU A 376 4.19 1.15 17.94
N CYS A 377 3.87 1.39 19.20
CA CYS A 377 3.51 2.72 19.69
C CYS A 377 4.70 3.70 19.58
N ALA A 378 5.90 3.27 19.95
CA ALA A 378 7.12 4.06 19.81
C ALA A 378 7.46 4.36 18.34
N ALA A 379 7.26 3.40 17.43
CA ALA A 379 7.42 3.61 15.99
C ALA A 379 6.47 4.70 15.48
N VAL A 380 5.19 4.63 15.85
CA VAL A 380 4.18 5.62 15.45
C VAL A 380 4.57 7.00 15.93
N ILE A 381 4.92 7.16 17.22
CA ILE A 381 5.32 8.44 17.79
C ILE A 381 6.58 8.98 17.08
N GLY A 382 7.63 8.17 16.93
CA GLY A 382 8.88 8.60 16.30
C GLY A 382 8.72 8.98 14.82
N LEU A 383 7.94 8.22 14.06
CA LEU A 383 7.67 8.51 12.65
C LEU A 383 6.86 9.79 12.48
N LEU A 384 5.83 10.02 13.30
CA LEU A 384 5.03 11.24 13.25
C LEU A 384 5.81 12.48 13.69
N LEU A 385 6.77 12.32 14.60
CA LEU A 385 7.64 13.42 15.04
C LEU A 385 8.54 13.90 13.89
N LEU A 386 9.09 12.95 13.13
CA LEU A 386 9.98 13.24 12.00
C LEU A 386 9.18 13.71 10.76
N TRP A 387 8.08 13.00 10.45
CA TRP A 387 7.28 13.18 9.22
C TRP A 387 5.76 13.21 9.56
N PRO A 388 5.24 14.36 10.03
CA PRO A 388 3.83 14.46 10.43
C PRO A 388 2.84 14.22 9.28
N ALA A 389 3.24 14.46 8.03
CA ALA A 389 2.46 14.14 6.84
C ALA A 389 2.05 12.65 6.75
N LEU A 390 2.78 11.75 7.43
CA LEU A 390 2.41 10.33 7.50
C LEU A 390 1.08 10.10 8.22
N ALA A 391 0.66 11.00 9.12
CA ALA A 391 -0.56 10.86 9.92
C ALA A 391 -1.81 10.70 9.06
N VAL A 392 -1.87 11.41 7.93
CA VAL A 392 -3.01 11.38 6.98
C VAL A 392 -2.79 10.42 5.82
N SER A 393 -1.64 9.73 5.77
CA SER A 393 -1.35 8.82 4.67
C SER A 393 -2.10 7.49 4.88
N ALA A 394 -2.93 7.13 3.90
CA ALA A 394 -3.67 5.87 3.88
C ALA A 394 -2.76 4.65 4.06
N GLY A 395 -1.61 4.68 3.39
CA GLY A 395 -0.57 3.68 3.53
C GLY A 395 -0.22 3.48 5.00
N PHE A 396 0.25 4.54 5.69
CA PHE A 396 0.63 4.53 7.11
C PHE A 396 -0.43 3.87 7.98
N ALA A 397 -1.67 4.35 7.88
CA ALA A 397 -2.80 3.85 8.64
C ALA A 397 -3.01 2.34 8.44
N LEU A 398 -3.02 1.86 7.19
CA LEU A 398 -3.22 0.45 6.87
C LEU A 398 -2.15 -0.46 7.53
N SER A 399 -0.88 -0.07 7.55
CA SER A 399 0.16 -0.91 8.17
C SER A 399 0.13 -0.87 9.69
N VAL A 400 -0.13 0.28 10.30
CA VAL A 400 -0.21 0.39 11.77
C VAL A 400 -1.38 -0.44 12.27
N LEU A 401 -2.54 -0.33 11.60
CA LEU A 401 -3.73 -1.11 11.92
C LEU A 401 -3.54 -2.61 11.66
N ALA A 402 -2.96 -2.99 10.52
CA ALA A 402 -2.67 -4.41 10.23
C ALA A 402 -1.72 -5.00 11.28
N THR A 403 -0.63 -4.29 11.60
CA THR A 403 0.34 -4.76 12.62
C THR A 403 -0.30 -4.84 14.00
N GLY A 404 -1.13 -3.86 14.36
CA GLY A 404 -1.94 -3.89 15.57
C GLY A 404 -2.88 -5.10 15.62
N ALA A 405 -3.56 -5.42 14.52
CA ALA A 405 -4.43 -6.59 14.40
C ALA A 405 -3.65 -7.91 14.57
N LEU A 406 -2.45 -8.00 13.99
CA LEU A 406 -1.56 -9.15 14.15
C LEU A 406 -1.09 -9.35 15.60
N ILE A 407 -0.90 -8.26 16.36
CA ILE A 407 -0.44 -8.33 17.75
C ILE A 407 -1.61 -8.62 18.71
N LEU A 408 -2.77 -7.99 18.48
CA LEU A 408 -3.89 -7.98 19.43
C LEU A 408 -4.98 -9.03 19.14
N ILE A 409 -5.23 -9.34 17.86
CA ILE A 409 -6.38 -10.17 17.44
C ILE A 409 -5.92 -11.56 16.98
N ALA A 410 -4.92 -11.61 16.09
CA ALA A 410 -4.49 -12.85 15.45
C ALA A 410 -4.11 -14.00 16.40
N PRO A 411 -3.40 -13.79 17.54
CA PRO A 411 -3.04 -14.88 18.45
C PRO A 411 -4.28 -15.56 19.06
N GLY A 412 -5.25 -14.76 19.51
CA GLY A 412 -6.49 -15.27 20.10
C GLY A 412 -7.35 -16.05 19.10
N TRP A 413 -7.33 -15.65 17.83
CA TRP A 413 -8.02 -16.39 16.77
C TRP A 413 -7.27 -17.69 16.41
N ALA A 414 -5.95 -17.66 16.28
CA ALA A 414 -5.16 -18.84 16.00
C ALA A 414 -5.33 -19.92 17.09
N ASP A 415 -5.30 -19.52 18.37
CA ASP A 415 -5.51 -20.44 19.50
C ASP A 415 -6.92 -21.03 19.52
N TRP A 416 -7.91 -20.22 19.17
CA TRP A 416 -9.29 -20.69 19.03
C TRP A 416 -9.47 -21.70 17.89
N LEU A 417 -8.81 -21.49 16.73
CA LEU A 417 -8.84 -22.45 15.62
C LEU A 417 -8.15 -23.78 16.03
N ARG A 418 -7.03 -23.70 16.74
CA ARG A 418 -6.31 -24.89 17.26
C ARG A 418 -7.12 -25.68 18.25
N ALA A 419 -7.85 -25.01 19.15
CA ALA A 419 -8.76 -25.66 20.09
C ALA A 419 -9.87 -26.46 19.38
N ARG A 420 -10.07 -26.27 18.08
CA ARG A 420 -11.03 -26.98 17.23
C ARG A 420 -10.39 -28.02 16.31
N GLY A 421 -9.15 -28.41 16.59
CA GLY A 421 -8.44 -29.46 15.86
C GLY A 421 -7.71 -29.00 14.59
N TRP A 422 -7.63 -27.68 14.33
CA TRP A 422 -6.83 -27.20 13.20
C TRP A 422 -5.34 -27.33 13.47
N TRP A 423 -4.58 -27.70 12.44
CA TRP A 423 -3.14 -27.77 12.52
C TRP A 423 -2.53 -26.36 12.70
N ARG A 424 -1.35 -26.29 13.32
CA ARG A 424 -0.77 -25.02 13.82
C ARG A 424 -0.60 -23.97 12.71
N LEU A 425 -0.11 -24.40 11.56
CA LEU A 425 0.22 -23.56 10.40
C LEU A 425 -1.02 -22.94 9.73
N PRO A 426 -2.00 -23.71 9.25
CA PRO A 426 -3.19 -23.14 8.60
C PRO A 426 -3.99 -22.26 9.57
N ALA A 427 -4.03 -22.61 10.86
CA ALA A 427 -4.67 -21.78 11.87
C ALA A 427 -4.03 -20.38 11.98
N GLU A 428 -2.69 -20.28 11.94
CA GLU A 428 -1.99 -18.98 11.97
C GLU A 428 -2.22 -18.16 10.70
N ILE A 429 -2.08 -18.79 9.54
CA ILE A 429 -2.21 -18.10 8.25
C ILE A 429 -3.62 -17.52 8.10
N VAL A 430 -4.65 -18.31 8.39
CA VAL A 430 -6.04 -17.84 8.33
C VAL A 430 -6.31 -16.76 9.37
N ALA A 431 -5.85 -16.93 10.61
CA ALA A 431 -6.06 -15.93 11.66
C ALA A 431 -5.39 -14.60 11.35
N VAL A 432 -4.16 -14.62 10.84
CA VAL A 432 -3.40 -13.42 10.45
C VAL A 432 -4.07 -12.71 9.28
N SER A 433 -4.38 -13.44 8.20
CA SER A 433 -5.03 -12.87 7.01
C SER A 433 -6.40 -12.28 7.34
N ALA A 434 -7.22 -13.00 8.12
CA ALA A 434 -8.54 -12.54 8.49
C ALA A 434 -8.49 -11.33 9.45
N ALA A 435 -7.60 -11.33 10.44
CA ALA A 435 -7.45 -10.20 11.36
C ALA A 435 -6.98 -8.94 10.65
N ALA A 436 -5.96 -9.05 9.78
CA ALA A 436 -5.46 -7.93 9.00
C ALA A 436 -6.54 -7.37 8.06
N PHE A 437 -7.23 -8.24 7.32
CA PHE A 437 -8.31 -7.85 6.41
C PHE A 437 -9.44 -7.14 7.16
N LEU A 438 -9.96 -7.73 8.23
CA LEU A 438 -11.10 -7.18 8.96
C LEU A 438 -10.82 -5.77 9.51
N VAL A 439 -9.63 -5.53 10.06
CA VAL A 439 -9.27 -4.22 10.62
C VAL A 439 -8.97 -3.19 9.52
N THR A 440 -8.51 -3.61 8.34
CA THR A 440 -8.12 -2.69 7.26
C THR A 440 -9.25 -2.37 6.27
N ILE A 441 -10.28 -3.21 6.17
CA ILE A 441 -11.45 -3.01 5.30
C ILE A 441 -12.04 -1.59 5.34
N PRO A 442 -12.28 -0.96 6.51
CA PRO A 442 -12.91 0.37 6.55
C PRO A 442 -12.11 1.41 5.76
N ILE A 443 -10.79 1.38 5.88
CA ILE A 443 -9.90 2.30 5.15
C ILE A 443 -9.89 1.97 3.66
N VAL A 444 -9.86 0.69 3.30
CA VAL A 444 -9.93 0.25 1.89
C VAL A 444 -11.22 0.72 1.24
N ILE A 445 -12.36 0.65 1.93
CA ILE A 445 -13.65 1.14 1.42
C ILE A 445 -13.64 2.65 1.18
N VAL A 446 -13.09 3.43 2.11
CA VAL A 446 -12.98 4.89 1.95
C VAL A 446 -12.23 5.25 0.67
N ILE A 447 -11.16 4.52 0.35
CA ILE A 447 -10.24 4.85 -0.75
C ILE A 447 -10.73 4.27 -2.08
N ALA A 448 -11.10 2.98 -2.09
CA ALA A 448 -11.31 2.22 -3.31
C ALA A 448 -12.80 2.05 -3.68
N GLY A 449 -13.73 2.25 -2.74
CA GLY A 449 -15.17 2.06 -2.99
C GLY A 449 -15.56 0.63 -3.39
N ARG A 450 -14.71 -0.35 -3.08
CA ARG A 450 -14.92 -1.76 -3.43
C ARG A 450 -14.25 -2.67 -2.40
N VAL A 451 -14.80 -3.86 -2.23
CA VAL A 451 -14.27 -4.89 -1.33
C VAL A 451 -14.09 -6.18 -2.10
N SER A 452 -12.91 -6.77 -2.02
CA SER A 452 -12.67 -8.11 -2.57
C SER A 452 -13.14 -9.15 -1.56
N VAL A 453 -14.13 -9.97 -1.95
CA VAL A 453 -14.70 -11.04 -1.12
C VAL A 453 -13.74 -12.23 -1.05
N VAL A 454 -12.98 -12.44 -2.12
CA VAL A 454 -12.00 -13.53 -2.26
C VAL A 454 -10.64 -13.20 -1.61
N ALA A 455 -10.46 -11.99 -1.09
CA ALA A 455 -9.19 -11.51 -0.55
C ALA A 455 -8.59 -12.45 0.51
N ILE A 456 -9.39 -12.94 1.46
CA ILE A 456 -8.88 -13.84 2.51
C ILE A 456 -8.36 -15.14 1.90
N LEU A 457 -9.12 -15.74 0.98
CA LEU A 457 -8.72 -16.98 0.31
C LEU A 457 -7.46 -16.78 -0.52
N ALA A 458 -7.41 -15.74 -1.35
CA ALA A 458 -6.27 -15.40 -2.18
C ALA A 458 -5.00 -15.19 -1.32
N ASN A 459 -5.11 -14.43 -0.23
CA ASN A 459 -4.01 -14.19 0.70
C ASN A 459 -3.51 -15.48 1.36
N VAL A 460 -4.39 -16.39 1.79
CA VAL A 460 -4.01 -17.67 2.39
C VAL A 460 -3.24 -18.55 1.40
N LEU A 461 -3.67 -18.59 0.13
CA LEU A 461 -3.03 -19.38 -0.92
C LEU A 461 -1.68 -18.80 -1.37
N VAL A 462 -1.54 -17.47 -1.32
CA VAL A 462 -0.33 -16.76 -1.75
C VAL A 462 0.73 -16.66 -0.65
N THR A 463 0.33 -16.56 0.62
CA THR A 463 1.25 -16.37 1.76
C THR A 463 2.47 -17.33 1.76
N PRO A 464 2.32 -18.63 1.49
CA PRO A 464 3.46 -19.56 1.49
C PRO A 464 4.51 -19.29 0.41
N VAL A 465 4.14 -18.69 -0.73
CA VAL A 465 5.06 -18.45 -1.85
C VAL A 465 5.74 -17.09 -1.79
N VAL A 466 5.17 -16.09 -1.09
CA VAL A 466 5.74 -14.73 -1.00
C VAL A 466 7.15 -14.73 -0.41
N ALA A 467 7.38 -15.51 0.66
CA ALA A 467 8.70 -15.58 1.29
C ALA A 467 9.77 -16.20 0.37
N PRO A 468 9.55 -17.39 -0.24
CA PRO A 468 10.44 -17.92 -1.27
C PRO A 468 10.73 -16.93 -2.41
N ILE A 469 9.72 -16.26 -2.97
CA ILE A 469 9.90 -15.29 -4.07
C ILE A 469 10.81 -14.15 -3.61
N THR A 470 10.55 -13.60 -2.43
CA THR A 470 11.32 -12.47 -1.88
C THR A 470 12.79 -12.85 -1.66
N VAL A 471 13.05 -14.05 -1.11
CA VAL A 471 14.41 -14.51 -0.81
C VAL A 471 15.19 -14.82 -2.08
N ILE A 472 14.58 -15.56 -3.02
CA ILE A 472 15.22 -15.90 -4.29
C ILE A 472 15.44 -14.64 -5.12
N GLY A 473 14.47 -13.74 -5.17
CA GLY A 473 14.58 -12.47 -5.88
C GLY A 473 15.65 -11.55 -5.27
N ALA A 474 15.74 -11.45 -3.94
CA ALA A 474 16.81 -10.71 -3.28
C ALA A 474 18.20 -11.32 -3.54
N LEU A 475 18.31 -12.65 -3.55
CA LEU A 475 19.54 -13.34 -3.95
C LEU A 475 19.88 -13.03 -5.42
N GLY A 476 18.88 -13.05 -6.31
CA GLY A 476 19.03 -12.66 -7.71
C GLY A 476 19.54 -11.23 -7.88
N ALA A 477 19.07 -10.27 -7.07
CA ALA A 477 19.53 -8.88 -7.09
C ALA A 477 20.98 -8.72 -6.59
N VAL A 478 21.40 -9.53 -5.62
CA VAL A 478 22.82 -9.56 -5.20
C VAL A 478 23.68 -10.20 -6.29
N CYS A 479 23.23 -11.32 -6.86
CA CYS A 479 23.93 -12.01 -7.92
C CYS A 479 24.03 -11.17 -9.20
N SER A 480 23.05 -10.32 -9.52
CA SER A 480 23.10 -9.47 -10.73
C SER A 480 24.25 -8.48 -10.69
N CYS A 481 24.65 -8.03 -9.50
CA CYS A 481 25.78 -7.13 -9.30
C CYS A 481 27.14 -7.84 -9.41
N LEU A 482 27.18 -9.15 -9.18
CA LEU A 482 28.42 -9.94 -9.10
C LEU A 482 28.68 -10.71 -10.39
N TRP A 483 27.66 -11.40 -10.90
CA TRP A 483 27.76 -12.27 -12.07
C TRP A 483 26.39 -12.53 -12.71
N MET A 484 26.16 -11.95 -13.89
CA MET A 484 24.87 -12.00 -14.61
C MET A 484 24.32 -13.42 -14.86
N PRO A 485 25.11 -14.43 -15.30
CA PRO A 485 24.60 -15.80 -15.50
C PRO A 485 24.09 -16.45 -14.22
N LEU A 486 24.74 -16.18 -13.08
CA LEU A 486 24.29 -16.68 -11.77
C LEU A 486 22.98 -16.03 -11.35
N ALA A 487 22.82 -14.73 -11.63
CA ALA A 487 21.57 -14.02 -11.38
C ALA A 487 20.41 -14.63 -12.16
N VAL A 488 20.62 -14.93 -13.45
CA VAL A 488 19.63 -15.59 -14.30
C VAL A 488 19.28 -16.97 -13.76
N LEU A 489 20.27 -17.77 -13.35
CA LEU A 489 20.02 -19.09 -12.76
C LEU A 489 19.21 -19.00 -11.45
N ALA A 490 19.58 -18.08 -10.56
CA ALA A 490 18.84 -17.84 -9.32
C ALA A 490 17.39 -17.42 -9.60
N LEU A 491 17.17 -16.50 -10.55
CA LEU A 491 15.84 -16.00 -10.90
C LEU A 491 14.97 -17.05 -11.60
N ARG A 492 15.56 -17.97 -12.38
CA ARG A 492 14.80 -19.11 -12.93
C ARG A 492 14.17 -19.97 -11.83
N CYS A 493 14.84 -20.12 -10.68
CA CYS A 493 14.27 -20.81 -9.52
C CYS A 493 13.06 -20.09 -8.90
N ALA A 494 12.89 -18.78 -9.15
CA ALA A 494 11.70 -18.05 -8.72
C ALA A 494 10.49 -18.25 -9.64
N SER A 495 10.65 -18.87 -10.82
CA SER A 495 9.57 -19.01 -11.79
C SER A 495 8.38 -19.84 -11.26
N PRO A 496 8.55 -21.03 -10.65
CA PRO A 496 7.42 -21.80 -10.14
C PRO A 496 6.57 -21.07 -9.08
N PRO A 497 7.14 -20.44 -8.03
CA PRO A 497 6.32 -19.72 -7.07
C PRO A 497 5.73 -18.42 -7.64
N LEU A 498 6.40 -17.75 -8.59
CA LEU A 498 5.82 -16.61 -9.32
C LEU A 498 4.64 -17.02 -10.20
N TRP A 499 4.74 -18.15 -10.90
CA TRP A 499 3.64 -18.71 -11.67
C TRP A 499 2.43 -18.98 -10.77
N TRP A 500 2.63 -19.65 -9.63
CA TRP A 500 1.55 -19.90 -8.67
C TRP A 500 0.89 -18.61 -8.18
N LEU A 501 1.69 -17.58 -7.87
CA LEU A 501 1.18 -16.28 -7.44
C LEU A 501 0.27 -15.63 -8.49
N LEU A 502 0.71 -15.59 -9.76
CA LEU A 502 -0.06 -15.00 -10.86
C LEU A 502 -1.32 -15.82 -11.15
N GLU A 503 -1.21 -17.14 -11.19
CA GLU A 503 -2.33 -18.06 -11.43
C GLU A 503 -3.41 -17.93 -10.34
N VAL A 504 -3.02 -17.83 -9.07
CA VAL A 504 -3.98 -17.62 -7.98
C VAL A 504 -4.66 -16.26 -8.12
N ALA A 505 -3.92 -15.21 -8.48
CA ALA A 505 -4.50 -13.88 -8.69
C ALA A 505 -5.53 -13.90 -9.83
N GLU A 506 -5.19 -14.45 -10.99
CA GLU A 506 -6.06 -14.55 -12.16
C GLU A 506 -7.31 -15.41 -11.85
N ARG A 507 -7.12 -16.60 -11.29
CA ARG A 507 -8.26 -17.50 -10.96
C ARG A 507 -9.19 -16.89 -9.93
N THR A 508 -8.65 -16.27 -8.87
CA THR A 508 -9.51 -15.64 -7.86
C THR A 508 -10.19 -14.37 -8.37
N ALA A 509 -9.56 -13.61 -9.27
CA ALA A 509 -10.17 -12.46 -9.94
C ALA A 509 -11.28 -12.86 -10.91
N SER A 510 -11.12 -14.00 -11.60
CA SER A 510 -12.11 -14.56 -12.53
C SER A 510 -13.39 -15.07 -11.85
N LEU A 511 -13.37 -15.25 -10.52
CA LEU A 511 -14.54 -15.70 -9.78
C LEU A 511 -15.66 -14.66 -9.86
N PRO A 512 -16.87 -15.05 -10.29
CA PRO A 512 -17.97 -14.12 -10.40
C PRO A 512 -18.36 -13.62 -9.00
N GLY A 513 -18.46 -12.30 -8.85
CA GLY A 513 -18.63 -11.65 -7.55
C GLY A 513 -17.35 -11.48 -6.72
N ALA A 514 -16.14 -11.64 -7.31
CA ALA A 514 -14.86 -11.42 -6.62
C ALA A 514 -14.78 -10.05 -5.93
N THR A 515 -15.39 -9.02 -6.53
CA THR A 515 -15.50 -7.67 -5.97
C THR A 515 -16.93 -7.24 -5.78
N VAL A 516 -17.24 -6.66 -4.63
CA VAL A 516 -18.50 -5.99 -4.34
C VAL A 516 -18.24 -4.48 -4.29
N SER A 517 -18.96 -3.73 -5.12
CA SER A 517 -18.95 -2.26 -5.08
C SER A 517 -19.75 -1.78 -3.87
N VAL A 518 -19.12 -0.96 -3.03
CA VAL A 518 -19.72 -0.40 -1.82
C VAL A 518 -19.66 1.12 -1.95
N PRO A 519 -20.65 1.89 -1.47
CA PRO A 519 -20.54 3.35 -1.47
C PRO A 519 -19.21 3.79 -0.84
N GLY A 520 -18.34 4.38 -1.66
CA GLY A 520 -17.01 4.82 -1.22
C GLY A 520 -17.06 6.05 -0.31
N GLY A 521 -15.89 6.51 0.10
CA GLY A 521 -15.75 7.71 0.93
C GLY A 521 -16.02 7.48 2.42
N VAL A 522 -16.01 8.57 3.19
CA VAL A 522 -16.06 8.56 4.65
C VAL A 522 -17.30 7.85 5.21
N PRO A 523 -18.53 8.06 4.68
CA PRO A 523 -19.72 7.39 5.20
C PRO A 523 -19.66 5.87 5.08
N GLY A 524 -19.22 5.35 3.92
CA GLY A 524 -19.06 3.91 3.71
C GLY A 524 -18.02 3.30 4.63
N GLY A 525 -16.90 4.01 4.84
CA GLY A 525 -15.88 3.63 5.81
C GLY A 525 -16.39 3.57 7.25
N LEU A 526 -17.19 4.54 7.68
CA LEU A 526 -17.76 4.57 9.02
C LEU A 526 -18.72 3.40 9.26
N VAL A 527 -19.61 3.13 8.31
CA VAL A 527 -20.53 1.98 8.39
C VAL A 527 -19.74 0.68 8.48
N ALA A 528 -18.72 0.50 7.63
CA ALA A 528 -17.84 -0.66 7.69
C ALA A 528 -17.08 -0.76 9.03
N GLY A 529 -16.60 0.37 9.56
CA GLY A 529 -15.94 0.43 10.87
C GLY A 529 -16.85 -0.01 12.01
N VAL A 530 -18.12 0.45 12.02
CA VAL A 530 -19.12 0.02 13.00
C VAL A 530 -19.42 -1.48 12.87
N ILE A 531 -19.55 -2.00 11.63
CA ILE A 531 -19.74 -3.43 11.39
C ILE A 531 -18.55 -4.23 11.94
N VAL A 532 -17.32 -3.81 11.64
CA VAL A 532 -16.10 -4.47 12.14
C VAL A 532 -16.06 -4.46 13.67
N LEU A 533 -16.32 -3.31 14.31
CA LEU A 533 -16.36 -3.17 15.76
C LEU A 533 -17.48 -4.00 16.41
N ALA A 534 -18.56 -4.28 15.71
CA ALA A 534 -19.62 -5.20 16.15
C ALA A 534 -19.23 -6.67 15.95
N VAL A 535 -18.61 -7.01 14.80
CA VAL A 535 -18.23 -8.37 14.43
C VAL A 535 -17.11 -8.93 15.33
N ILE A 536 -16.07 -8.16 15.64
CA ILE A 536 -14.95 -8.61 16.49
C ILE A 536 -15.43 -9.17 17.85
N PRO A 537 -16.24 -8.45 18.65
CA PRO A 537 -16.79 -8.98 19.89
C PRO A 537 -17.90 -10.01 19.66
N ALA A 538 -18.72 -9.87 18.62
CA ALA A 538 -19.75 -10.87 18.28
C ALA A 538 -19.16 -12.25 17.96
N LEU A 539 -17.98 -12.30 17.33
CA LEU A 539 -17.23 -13.54 17.07
C LEU A 539 -16.73 -14.23 18.34
N ARG A 540 -16.62 -13.52 19.47
CA ARG A 540 -16.32 -14.13 20.78
C ARG A 540 -17.55 -14.85 21.37
N ASN A 541 -18.77 -14.43 21.00
CA ASN A 541 -20.01 -15.00 21.52
C ASN A 541 -20.49 -16.19 20.67
N SER A 542 -20.83 -17.31 21.32
CA SER A 542 -21.13 -18.57 20.65
C SER A 542 -22.40 -18.54 19.79
N ARG A 543 -23.39 -17.70 20.15
CA ARG A 543 -24.66 -17.53 19.45
C ARG A 543 -24.51 -16.72 18.16
N PHE A 544 -23.86 -15.56 18.24
CA PHE A 544 -23.60 -14.70 17.08
C PHE A 544 -22.68 -15.38 16.08
N ARG A 545 -21.68 -16.13 16.55
CA ARG A 545 -20.81 -16.93 15.69
C ARG A 545 -21.57 -17.96 14.86
N ARG A 546 -22.57 -18.65 15.44
CA ARG A 546 -23.41 -19.59 14.68
C ARG A 546 -24.20 -18.84 13.61
N LEU A 547 -24.73 -17.67 13.95
CA LEU A 547 -25.50 -16.82 13.04
C LEU A 547 -24.65 -16.28 11.87
N THR A 548 -23.42 -15.82 12.14
CA THR A 548 -22.46 -15.39 11.11
C THR A 548 -21.99 -16.57 10.25
N ALA A 549 -21.72 -17.73 10.86
CA ALA A 549 -21.35 -18.93 10.12
C ALA A 549 -22.50 -19.45 9.24
N THR A 550 -23.75 -19.39 9.72
CA THR A 550 -24.93 -19.72 8.91
C THR A 550 -25.17 -18.71 7.80
N LEU A 551 -24.94 -17.41 8.03
CA LEU A 551 -25.08 -16.40 6.99
C LEU A 551 -23.99 -16.53 5.91
N LEU A 552 -22.74 -16.80 6.30
CA LEU A 552 -21.64 -17.08 5.37
C LEU A 552 -21.86 -18.39 4.61
N ALA A 553 -22.32 -19.44 5.30
CA ALA A 553 -22.65 -20.72 4.68
C ALA A 553 -23.84 -20.57 3.72
N LEU A 554 -24.88 -19.83 4.10
CA LEU A 554 -26.06 -19.52 3.28
C LEU A 554 -25.67 -18.68 2.06
N TYR A 555 -24.84 -17.66 2.24
CA TYR A 555 -24.32 -16.85 1.13
C TYR A 555 -23.50 -17.70 0.16
N ALA A 556 -22.64 -18.57 0.67
CA ALA A 556 -21.86 -19.52 -0.13
C ALA A 556 -22.77 -20.53 -0.86
N THR A 557 -23.76 -21.13 -0.20
CA THR A 557 -24.70 -22.07 -0.84
C THR A 557 -25.71 -21.41 -1.76
N LEU A 558 -26.02 -20.12 -1.61
CA LEU A 558 -26.95 -19.42 -2.51
C LEU A 558 -26.25 -18.92 -3.78
N LEU A 559 -25.03 -18.40 -3.67
CA LEU A 559 -24.34 -17.77 -4.81
C LEU A 559 -23.46 -18.70 -5.62
N ILE A 560 -22.82 -19.70 -4.99
CA ILE A 560 -21.98 -20.67 -5.70
C ILE A 560 -22.80 -21.44 -6.77
N PRO A 561 -24.02 -21.94 -6.49
CA PRO A 561 -24.83 -22.62 -7.51
C PRO A 561 -25.42 -21.66 -8.54
N LEU A 562 -25.83 -20.44 -8.14
CA LEU A 562 -26.43 -19.47 -9.05
C LEU A 562 -25.42 -18.97 -10.09
N HIS A 563 -24.14 -18.84 -9.70
CA HIS A 563 -23.08 -18.47 -10.62
C HIS A 563 -22.52 -19.63 -11.45
N LEU A 564 -22.43 -20.85 -10.89
CA LEU A 564 -22.10 -22.04 -11.68
C LEU A 564 -23.15 -22.31 -12.78
N TRP A 565 -24.42 -22.01 -12.49
CA TRP A 565 -25.50 -22.08 -13.49
C TRP A 565 -25.31 -21.04 -14.60
N GLN A 566 -24.93 -19.81 -14.28
CA GLN A 566 -24.70 -18.76 -15.28
C GLN A 566 -23.50 -19.05 -16.19
N THR A 567 -22.49 -19.79 -15.71
CA THR A 567 -21.32 -20.21 -16.53
C THR A 567 -21.55 -21.44 -17.40
N GLY A 568 -22.61 -22.22 -17.14
CA GLY A 568 -22.94 -23.45 -17.88
C GLY A 568 -23.82 -23.28 -19.12
N MET A 569 -24.31 -22.06 -19.40
CA MET A 569 -25.07 -21.83 -20.64
C MET A 569 -24.10 -21.70 -21.83
N PRO A 570 -24.22 -22.53 -22.87
CA PRO A 570 -23.48 -22.34 -24.10
C PRO A 570 -23.86 -20.96 -24.65
N ARG A 571 -22.88 -20.05 -24.72
CA ARG A 571 -23.04 -18.84 -25.52
C ARG A 571 -23.17 -19.33 -26.96
N LEU A 572 -24.40 -19.36 -27.48
CA LEU A 572 -24.63 -19.52 -28.91
C LEU A 572 -23.79 -18.45 -29.59
N SER A 573 -22.75 -18.89 -30.28
CA SER A 573 -21.87 -18.07 -31.10
C SER A 573 -22.68 -17.52 -32.27
N GLY A 574 -23.41 -16.44 -32.03
CA GLY A 574 -23.74 -15.49 -33.08
C GLY A 574 -22.47 -14.71 -33.39
N THR A 575 -21.77 -15.10 -34.45
CA THR A 575 -20.74 -14.27 -35.08
C THR A 575 -21.26 -12.84 -35.23
N PRO A 576 -20.55 -11.80 -34.75
CA PRO A 576 -20.91 -10.44 -35.12
C PRO A 576 -20.75 -10.31 -36.64
N PRO A 577 -21.73 -9.75 -37.38
CA PRO A 577 -21.55 -9.49 -38.80
C PRO A 577 -20.37 -8.52 -39.00
N PRO A 578 -19.62 -8.62 -40.11
CA PRO A 578 -18.50 -7.74 -40.37
C PRO A 578 -19.00 -6.32 -40.59
N PHE A 579 -18.76 -5.42 -39.63
CA PHE A 579 -19.03 -4.00 -39.79
C PHE A 579 -17.98 -3.38 -40.73
N GLY A 580 -18.37 -3.20 -41.99
CA GLY A 580 -17.76 -2.23 -42.89
C GLY A 580 -18.09 -0.79 -42.46
N PRO A 581 -17.32 0.22 -42.93
CA PRO A 581 -17.36 1.56 -42.37
C PRO A 581 -18.59 2.35 -42.80
N GLY A 582 -19.22 3.04 -41.85
CA GLY A 582 -20.07 4.21 -42.09
C GLY A 582 -21.57 3.96 -42.09
N THR A 583 -22.23 4.20 -40.94
CA THR A 583 -23.55 4.84 -40.87
C THR A 583 -23.86 5.21 -39.41
N HIS A 584 -23.95 6.51 -39.15
CA HIS A 584 -24.46 7.06 -37.90
C HIS A 584 -25.98 6.85 -37.83
N VAL A 585 -26.46 6.19 -36.77
CA VAL A 585 -27.87 6.22 -36.37
C VAL A 585 -28.00 7.30 -35.29
N PRO A 586 -28.86 8.33 -35.46
CA PRO A 586 -29.09 9.34 -34.45
C PRO A 586 -29.95 8.75 -33.32
N ILE A 587 -29.41 8.71 -32.11
CA ILE A 587 -30.22 8.49 -30.90
C ILE A 587 -30.92 9.82 -30.61
N ALA A 588 -32.22 9.88 -30.89
CA ALA A 588 -33.10 10.92 -30.39
C ALA A 588 -33.16 10.81 -28.86
N VAL A 589 -32.58 11.78 -28.17
CA VAL A 589 -32.79 11.96 -26.73
C VAL A 589 -34.08 12.77 -26.56
N ASP A 590 -35.13 12.08 -26.14
CA ASP A 590 -36.39 12.68 -25.72
C ASP A 590 -36.17 13.45 -24.41
N THR A 591 -35.92 14.76 -24.50
CA THR A 591 -35.94 15.69 -23.37
C THR A 591 -37.35 16.24 -23.18
N SER A 592 -38.25 15.44 -22.62
CA SER A 592 -39.62 15.89 -22.27
C SER A 592 -40.08 15.40 -20.89
N ALA A 593 -39.22 15.44 -19.85
CA ALA A 593 -39.68 15.22 -18.48
C ALA A 593 -38.76 15.80 -17.39
N ARG A 594 -38.40 17.10 -17.47
CA ARG A 594 -37.84 17.84 -16.32
C ARG A 594 -37.78 19.36 -16.56
N SER A 595 -38.92 19.98 -16.85
CA SER A 595 -39.09 21.45 -16.75
C SER A 595 -40.56 21.85 -16.52
N ALA A 596 -41.29 21.05 -15.74
CA ALA A 596 -42.65 21.34 -15.31
C ALA A 596 -42.69 21.59 -13.79
N SER A 597 -41.79 22.44 -13.28
CA SER A 597 -41.85 22.95 -11.90
C SER A 597 -40.95 24.18 -11.73
N HIS A 598 -41.15 25.23 -12.52
CA HIS A 598 -40.82 26.64 -12.20
C HIS A 598 -40.90 27.54 -13.44
N ALA A 599 -42.10 27.82 -13.96
CA ALA A 599 -42.33 28.98 -14.85
C ALA A 599 -43.83 29.23 -15.07
N ALA A 600 -44.59 29.31 -13.98
CA ALA A 600 -45.94 29.91 -14.00
C ALA A 600 -45.95 31.04 -12.98
N ARG A 601 -45.32 32.16 -13.35
CA ARG A 601 -45.58 33.47 -12.76
C ARG A 601 -45.00 34.56 -13.66
N SER A 602 -45.88 35.46 -14.07
CA SER A 602 -45.61 36.78 -14.65
C SER A 602 -45.19 36.83 -16.12
N ALA A 603 -46.20 36.79 -16.98
CA ALA A 603 -46.21 37.57 -18.22
C ALA A 603 -46.45 39.05 -17.89
N SER A 604 -45.59 39.94 -18.39
CA SER A 604 -45.95 41.27 -18.88
C SER A 604 -44.74 41.97 -19.48
N GLY A 605 -44.88 42.51 -20.70
CA GLY A 605 -44.06 43.66 -21.13
C GLY A 605 -43.26 43.55 -22.44
N VAL A 606 -43.94 43.76 -23.57
CA VAL A 606 -43.66 44.88 -24.51
C VAL A 606 -42.43 44.84 -25.47
N ARG A 607 -42.80 44.90 -26.77
CA ARG A 607 -42.21 45.59 -27.97
C ARG A 607 -40.91 45.13 -28.65
N VAL A 608 -41.10 44.57 -29.87
CA VAL A 608 -40.65 44.99 -31.22
C VAL A 608 -39.52 46.03 -31.35
N GLY A 609 -38.52 45.72 -32.18
CA GLY A 609 -37.62 46.69 -32.83
C GLY A 609 -36.60 46.03 -33.78
N ASP A 610 -36.66 46.42 -35.06
CA ASP A 610 -35.78 46.08 -36.20
C ASP A 610 -34.28 46.33 -36.00
N LEU A 611 -33.41 45.58 -36.72
CA LEU A 611 -32.48 46.13 -37.73
C LEU A 611 -31.42 45.13 -38.26
N SER A 612 -31.40 45.01 -39.60
CA SER A 612 -30.25 44.97 -40.54
C SER A 612 -29.19 43.84 -40.52
N SER A 613 -29.31 42.97 -41.53
CA SER A 613 -28.32 42.64 -42.59
C SER A 613 -26.82 42.44 -42.26
N GLY A 614 -26.33 41.22 -42.51
CA GLY A 614 -24.93 40.90 -42.76
C GLY A 614 -24.76 39.50 -43.37
N CYS A 615 -24.71 39.42 -44.70
CA CYS A 615 -24.45 38.20 -45.48
C CYS A 615 -22.95 37.82 -45.45
N VAL A 616 -22.62 36.58 -45.10
CA VAL A 616 -21.49 35.81 -45.69
C VAL A 616 -21.91 34.35 -45.85
N ARG A 617 -21.64 33.81 -47.04
CA ARG A 617 -22.17 32.57 -47.65
C ARG A 617 -21.16 31.42 -47.48
N VAL A 618 -21.60 30.23 -47.08
CA VAL A 618 -20.84 28.96 -47.11
C VAL A 618 -21.76 27.88 -47.73
N PRO A 619 -21.31 27.04 -48.68
CA PRO A 619 -22.20 26.23 -49.50
C PRO A 619 -22.57 24.88 -48.87
N THR A 620 -23.82 24.48 -49.09
CA THR A 620 -24.45 23.20 -48.76
C THR A 620 -24.48 22.29 -50.00
N TYR A 621 -24.34 20.97 -49.81
CA TYR A 621 -24.72 19.94 -50.77
C TYR A 621 -25.63 18.92 -50.08
N GLY A 622 -26.80 18.66 -50.69
CA GLY A 622 -27.78 17.66 -50.26
C GLY A 622 -27.68 16.34 -51.05
N PRO A 623 -28.41 15.28 -50.65
CA PRO A 623 -28.29 13.93 -51.21
C PRO A 623 -29.32 13.63 -52.31
N GLY A 624 -28.99 12.70 -53.22
CA GLY A 624 -29.89 12.15 -54.26
C GLY A 624 -30.11 10.62 -54.13
N PRO A 625 -31.13 10.03 -54.81
CA PRO A 625 -31.63 8.67 -54.57
C PRO A 625 -31.23 7.62 -55.66
N PRO A 626 -31.66 6.33 -55.56
CA PRO A 626 -30.86 5.14 -55.94
C PRO A 626 -31.34 4.35 -57.18
N TRP A 627 -30.52 3.41 -57.69
CA TRP A 627 -30.90 2.35 -58.64
C TRP A 627 -30.18 1.02 -58.38
N HIS A 628 -30.84 -0.08 -58.77
CA HIS A 628 -30.64 -1.49 -58.40
C HIS A 628 -29.90 -2.31 -59.51
N PRO A 629 -29.72 -3.66 -59.43
CA PRO A 629 -28.44 -4.37 -59.62
C PRO A 629 -28.36 -5.26 -60.88
N THR A 630 -27.18 -5.85 -61.20
CA THR A 630 -27.02 -7.21 -61.79
C THR A 630 -25.55 -7.66 -62.01
N ASP A 631 -25.31 -8.94 -61.67
CA ASP A 631 -24.37 -9.98 -62.18
C ASP A 631 -23.08 -9.63 -62.95
N ARG A 632 -21.94 -10.21 -62.52
CA ARG A 632 -21.27 -11.40 -63.14
C ARG A 632 -19.84 -11.64 -62.61
N MET A 633 -19.64 -12.86 -62.12
CA MET A 633 -18.54 -13.82 -62.38
C MET A 633 -17.13 -13.36 -62.84
N ARG A 634 -16.13 -13.98 -62.16
CA ARG A 634 -14.91 -14.67 -62.65
C ARG A 634 -13.52 -14.04 -62.34
N THR A 635 -12.77 -14.88 -61.59
CA THR A 635 -11.34 -15.27 -61.74
C THR A 635 -10.21 -14.28 -61.42
N SER A 636 -9.49 -14.57 -60.33
CA SER A 636 -8.04 -14.38 -60.13
C SER A 636 -7.21 -15.24 -61.13
N PRO A 637 -5.85 -15.23 -61.19
CA PRO A 637 -4.85 -14.55 -60.35
C PRO A 637 -3.56 -14.00 -61.06
N ALA A 638 -2.62 -13.46 -60.25
CA ALA A 638 -1.15 -13.33 -60.45
C ALA A 638 -0.65 -12.25 -61.46
N CYS A 639 0.47 -11.54 -61.31
CA CYS A 639 1.66 -11.53 -60.43
C CYS A 639 2.39 -10.15 -60.61
N PRO A 640 3.58 -9.85 -60.00
CA PRO A 640 3.86 -8.56 -59.39
C PRO A 640 4.93 -7.70 -60.10
N LEU A 641 5.12 -6.52 -59.52
CA LEU A 641 6.09 -5.46 -59.79
C LEU A 641 7.56 -5.91 -59.85
N GLY A 642 8.29 -5.38 -60.85
CA GLY A 642 9.48 -4.57 -60.61
C GLY A 642 10.87 -5.23 -60.67
N GLY A 643 11.79 -4.61 -61.43
CA GLY A 643 13.23 -4.80 -61.23
C GLY A 643 14.07 -4.63 -62.50
N ARG A 644 14.62 -3.43 -62.71
CA ARG A 644 15.61 -3.11 -63.75
C ARG A 644 17.03 -3.49 -63.29
N ARG A 645 17.85 -3.89 -64.28
CA ARG A 645 19.31 -3.73 -64.48
C ARG A 645 20.03 -2.87 -63.42
N ALA A 646 21.23 -3.18 -62.94
CA ALA A 646 22.38 -3.86 -63.55
C ALA A 646 23.25 -4.55 -62.47
#